data_AF-A0A951UQS7-F1
#
_entry.id   AF-A0A951UQS7-F1
#
_cell.length_a   1.000
_cell.length_b   1.000
_cell.length_c   1.000
_cell.angle_alpha   90.00
_cell.angle_beta   90.00
_cell.angle_gamma   90.00
#
_symmetry.space_group_name_H-M   'P 1'
#
loop_
_entity.id
_entity.type
_entity.pdbx_description
1 polymer ?
#
loop_
_entity_poly.entity_id
_entity_poly.type
_entity_poly.pdbx_seq_one_letter_code
_entity_poly.pdbx_strand_id
1 'polypeptide(L)'
;MLAQIVQDGSTPTNLEECSTQCTRVMGGTIRGRNLFHSFTEFNVGERQQVRFANPNGIENILTRVTGDSPSRIRGTLGIEEGGANLFLLNPNGILFGRNARLDLRGSFVATTANSFVFPNDAEFSASNSQAPPLLAVNVPMGLQFGQAPGEIRSRGDLQVAPNRTLALVGGNIILSDKSLAVGGLNTAVGGRIELGSVTTARVDLSTSSEGFVLGYKHVQNFQNIRLSNFTVGFSNFSQAILIDEVGSTIQIWGNEIILDRSRIISSTRSGTGGEFRLNAAGSVRLRGSLIQNLALDGGRTGDVAVRAGRDLALTEASGVNSISEEIESISGENDSIPARNVIGGTLTINTGNSIALREGSFISIDTRSRDDNGDLIINTQRLLLQNSGIKNGTSDIGRAGNIRIRASDIQLFGVQPTQDEPGRVSPPVIVAEAAEGSQGDAGNIDIRTDRLIAQEGGQISTTTFGSGNAGRLAILATDSIRLSGAVGDFSDLDNLIESGLFASAEPGATGDAGTVDITTPNLTVENGAAISVRNFGRQGGTLNITANSILLDGGERRQARLTAFTAAESEIGQGIGTINIQDPDLLIMRNGSRISAASITDANLTAGAGNIHIDAPDGFLIAAPQQDNDIFASAFAGRGGNINITVRGVLGFEGYEERTFVEGNGTNDIDASSRFGISGTVSLSAINLDPTQGLTELPITPIATELVQGCQVEGGQAAASFFDTGHGGLPPTPYEPLSSDDILSDVRLPSQVNILSDATSSVASTTTTQNSLKNSITEAESWRVNDRGQLILIATASPEPLAELCHLR
;
A
#
# COMPACT_ATOMS: atom_id res chain seq x y z
N MET A 1 -18.30 -48.62 16.85
CA MET A 1 -19.45 -47.70 16.73
C MET A 1 -19.43 -47.21 15.31
N LEU A 2 -20.40 -47.59 14.47
CA LEU A 2 -20.47 -47.30 13.03
C LEU A 2 -20.57 -45.80 12.73
N ALA A 3 -20.37 -45.40 11.46
CA ALA A 3 -20.63 -44.02 11.04
C ALA A 3 -22.09 -43.66 11.36
N GLN A 4 -22.32 -42.49 11.97
CA GLN A 4 -23.68 -42.06 12.33
C GLN A 4 -24.35 -41.44 11.09
N ILE A 5 -24.84 -42.31 10.22
CA ILE A 5 -25.58 -41.98 9.00
C ILE A 5 -27.01 -42.49 9.14
N VAL A 6 -27.98 -41.60 8.98
CA VAL A 6 -29.41 -41.90 9.06
C VAL A 6 -30.07 -41.43 7.77
N GLN A 7 -30.76 -42.31 7.07
CA GLN A 7 -31.49 -41.98 5.84
C GLN A 7 -32.75 -41.16 6.16
N ASP A 8 -33.22 -40.34 5.22
CA ASP A 8 -34.49 -39.61 5.38
C ASP A 8 -35.68 -40.24 4.62
N GLY A 9 -35.42 -41.28 3.83
CA GLY A 9 -36.42 -42.00 3.04
C GLY A 9 -36.87 -41.32 1.74
N SER A 10 -36.38 -40.12 1.43
CA SER A 10 -36.75 -39.39 0.20
C SER A 10 -36.00 -39.87 -1.05
N THR A 11 -34.93 -40.65 -0.87
CA THR A 11 -34.20 -41.35 -1.92
C THR A 11 -34.03 -42.81 -1.52
N PRO A 12 -33.98 -43.77 -2.48
CA PRO A 12 -33.79 -45.19 -2.19
C PRO A 12 -32.31 -45.48 -1.89
N THR A 13 -31.73 -44.75 -0.95
CA THR A 13 -30.35 -44.93 -0.48
C THR A 13 -30.28 -46.20 0.36
N ASN A 14 -29.16 -46.92 0.27
CA ASN A 14 -28.87 -48.13 1.06
C ASN A 14 -27.49 -47.98 1.73
N LEU A 15 -27.34 -48.49 2.95
CA LEU A 15 -26.08 -48.50 3.68
C LEU A 15 -25.62 -49.95 3.87
N GLU A 16 -24.37 -50.23 3.52
CA GLU A 16 -23.73 -51.54 3.70
C GLU A 16 -22.43 -51.39 4.48
N GLU A 17 -22.14 -52.32 5.41
CA GLU A 17 -20.87 -52.33 6.12
C GLU A 17 -19.82 -53.07 5.27
N CYS A 18 -18.85 -52.33 4.69
CA CYS A 18 -17.76 -52.90 3.90
C CYS A 18 -16.63 -53.47 4.77
N SER A 19 -16.50 -52.99 6.01
CA SER A 19 -15.62 -53.50 7.06
C SER A 19 -16.00 -52.86 8.39
N THR A 20 -15.38 -53.29 9.49
CA THR A 20 -15.66 -52.79 10.86
C THR A 20 -15.52 -51.27 11.03
N GLN A 21 -14.83 -50.60 10.10
CA GLN A 21 -14.65 -49.15 10.08
C GLN A 21 -15.12 -48.51 8.77
N CYS A 22 -15.81 -49.25 7.90
CA CYS A 22 -16.17 -48.81 6.56
C CYS A 22 -17.68 -48.95 6.33
N THR A 23 -18.33 -47.86 5.93
CA THR A 23 -19.72 -47.85 5.48
C THR A 23 -19.77 -47.45 4.01
N ARG A 24 -20.36 -48.31 3.18
CA ARG A 24 -20.64 -48.07 1.77
C ARG A 24 -22.04 -47.49 1.63
N VAL A 25 -22.15 -46.38 0.90
CA VAL A 25 -23.43 -45.76 0.53
C VAL A 25 -23.75 -46.17 -0.90
N MET A 26 -24.90 -46.83 -1.09
CA MET A 26 -25.35 -47.37 -2.38
C MET A 26 -26.80 -46.97 -2.68
N GLY A 27 -27.31 -47.41 -3.84
CA GLY A 27 -28.67 -47.10 -4.28
C GLY A 27 -28.77 -45.64 -4.71
N GLY A 28 -29.79 -44.93 -4.22
CA GLY A 28 -30.06 -43.53 -4.55
C GLY A 28 -30.88 -43.37 -5.84
N THR A 29 -31.19 -42.12 -6.19
CA THR A 29 -31.96 -41.81 -7.39
C THR A 29 -31.04 -41.34 -8.51
N ILE A 30 -31.08 -41.99 -9.67
CA ILE A 30 -30.31 -41.58 -10.84
C ILE A 30 -31.16 -40.70 -11.77
N ARG A 31 -30.62 -39.55 -12.19
CA ARG A 31 -31.16 -38.71 -13.27
C ARG A 31 -30.02 -38.23 -14.15
N GLY A 32 -29.98 -38.69 -15.40
CA GLY A 32 -28.87 -38.39 -16.29
C GLY A 32 -27.54 -38.87 -15.70
N ARG A 33 -26.57 -37.97 -15.57
CA ARG A 33 -25.23 -38.24 -15.02
C ARG A 33 -25.11 -37.95 -13.52
N ASN A 34 -26.24 -37.70 -12.85
CA ASN A 34 -26.31 -37.32 -11.45
C ASN A 34 -26.93 -38.45 -10.62
N LEU A 35 -26.32 -38.74 -9.46
CA LEU A 35 -26.81 -39.66 -8.44
C LEU A 35 -27.16 -38.89 -7.17
N PHE A 36 -28.39 -39.04 -6.68
CA PHE A 36 -28.92 -38.29 -5.54
C PHE A 36 -29.07 -39.18 -4.30
N HIS A 37 -28.54 -38.71 -3.18
CA HIS A 37 -28.69 -39.29 -1.85
C HIS A 37 -29.22 -38.26 -0.84
N SER A 38 -29.99 -38.75 0.12
CA SER A 38 -30.61 -37.90 1.14
C SER A 38 -30.59 -38.56 2.51
N PHE A 39 -30.25 -37.76 3.51
CA PHE A 39 -29.98 -38.21 4.88
C PHE A 39 -30.65 -37.29 5.89
N THR A 40 -31.17 -37.85 6.97
CA THR A 40 -31.55 -37.07 8.15
C THR A 40 -30.30 -36.65 8.92
N GLU A 41 -29.32 -37.55 9.03
CA GLU A 41 -28.02 -37.29 9.65
C GLU A 41 -26.89 -37.87 8.80
N PHE A 42 -25.78 -37.14 8.66
CA PHE A 42 -24.61 -37.62 7.95
C PHE A 42 -23.32 -37.23 8.69
N ASN A 43 -22.67 -38.22 9.30
CA ASN A 43 -21.42 -38.05 10.05
C ASN A 43 -20.43 -39.17 9.71
N VAL A 44 -19.14 -38.87 9.82
CA VAL A 44 -18.05 -39.84 9.71
C VAL A 44 -17.27 -39.81 11.03
N GLY A 45 -17.30 -40.89 11.80
CA GLY A 45 -16.56 -40.95 13.06
C GLY A 45 -15.05 -41.02 12.86
N GLU A 46 -14.31 -40.87 13.95
CA GLU A 46 -12.84 -40.99 13.91
C GLU A 46 -12.42 -42.39 13.50
N ARG A 47 -11.39 -42.47 12.63
CA ARG A 47 -10.89 -43.73 12.03
C ARG A 47 -11.92 -44.47 11.17
N GLN A 48 -13.09 -43.88 10.91
CA GLN A 48 -14.08 -44.48 10.04
C GLN A 48 -13.92 -44.00 8.61
N GLN A 49 -14.47 -44.77 7.68
CA GLN A 49 -14.52 -44.47 6.27
C GLN A 49 -15.97 -44.55 5.80
N VAL A 50 -16.39 -43.54 5.04
CA VAL A 50 -17.66 -43.57 4.30
C VAL A 50 -17.34 -43.45 2.83
N ARG A 51 -17.79 -44.43 2.04
CA ARG A 51 -17.52 -44.51 0.60
C ARG A 51 -18.82 -44.56 -0.19
N PHE A 52 -19.01 -43.62 -1.11
CA PHE A 52 -20.13 -43.66 -2.04
C PHE A 52 -19.83 -44.59 -3.21
N ALA A 53 -20.74 -45.49 -3.53
CA ALA A 53 -20.67 -46.27 -4.75
C ALA A 53 -20.80 -45.35 -5.97
N ASN A 54 -20.06 -45.66 -7.04
CA ASN A 54 -20.08 -44.92 -8.28
C ASN A 54 -20.51 -45.81 -9.46
N PRO A 55 -21.84 -45.93 -9.73
CA PRO A 55 -22.33 -46.68 -10.87
C PRO A 55 -21.83 -46.12 -12.21
N ASN A 56 -21.72 -46.99 -13.22
CA ASN A 56 -21.26 -46.59 -14.56
C ASN A 56 -22.10 -45.43 -15.13
N GLY A 57 -21.42 -44.40 -15.65
CA GLY A 57 -22.04 -43.25 -16.29
C GLY A 57 -22.39 -42.08 -15.34
N ILE A 58 -22.20 -42.24 -14.02
CA ILE A 58 -22.39 -41.18 -13.05
C ILE A 58 -21.16 -40.27 -12.99
N GLU A 59 -21.38 -38.97 -13.10
CA GLU A 59 -20.36 -37.93 -12.94
C GLU A 59 -20.48 -37.16 -11.64
N ASN A 60 -21.68 -37.01 -11.08
CA ASN A 60 -21.89 -36.24 -9.85
C ASN A 60 -22.73 -37.03 -8.87
N ILE A 61 -22.25 -37.10 -7.63
CA ILE A 61 -22.96 -37.65 -6.48
C ILE A 61 -23.38 -36.46 -5.62
N LEU A 62 -24.68 -36.20 -5.55
CA LEU A 62 -25.27 -35.10 -4.79
C LEU A 62 -25.90 -35.61 -3.52
N THR A 63 -25.42 -35.10 -2.39
CA THR A 63 -25.87 -35.51 -1.07
C THR A 63 -26.46 -34.31 -0.34
N ARG A 64 -27.64 -34.49 0.28
CA ARG A 64 -28.27 -33.49 1.14
C ARG A 64 -28.54 -34.06 2.53
N VAL A 65 -28.43 -33.21 3.55
CA VAL A 65 -28.84 -33.50 4.92
C VAL A 65 -30.08 -32.68 5.26
N THR A 66 -31.20 -33.35 5.55
CA THR A 66 -32.52 -32.76 5.79
C THR A 66 -32.88 -32.58 7.26
N GLY A 67 -32.15 -33.23 8.18
CA GLY A 67 -32.32 -33.03 9.62
C GLY A 67 -31.65 -31.76 10.13
N ASP A 68 -31.80 -31.47 11.43
CA ASP A 68 -31.38 -30.20 12.04
C ASP A 68 -29.93 -30.20 12.59
N SER A 69 -29.18 -31.28 12.36
CA SER A 69 -27.83 -31.45 12.92
C SER A 69 -26.73 -31.14 11.91
N PRO A 70 -25.63 -30.48 12.33
CA PRO A 70 -24.46 -30.29 11.47
C PRO A 70 -23.74 -31.62 11.21
N SER A 71 -23.09 -31.71 10.04
CA SER A 71 -22.31 -32.89 9.66
C SER A 71 -20.92 -32.86 10.28
N ARG A 72 -20.59 -33.89 11.08
CA ARG A 72 -19.28 -34.05 11.72
C ARG A 72 -18.47 -35.12 10.96
N ILE A 73 -17.54 -34.67 10.14
CA ILE A 73 -16.66 -35.52 9.34
C ILE A 73 -15.31 -35.59 10.04
N ARG A 74 -15.04 -36.65 10.80
CA ARG A 74 -13.81 -36.85 11.58
C ARG A 74 -12.91 -37.98 11.06
N GLY A 75 -13.38 -38.72 10.07
CA GLY A 75 -12.64 -39.78 9.38
C GLY A 75 -12.53 -39.53 7.88
N THR A 76 -12.42 -40.60 7.10
CA THR A 76 -12.28 -40.52 5.64
C THR A 76 -13.63 -40.49 4.95
N LEU A 77 -13.85 -39.50 4.09
CA LEU A 77 -15.00 -39.40 3.21
C LEU A 77 -14.55 -39.59 1.77
N GLY A 78 -15.17 -40.48 1.02
CA GLY A 78 -14.67 -40.80 -0.30
C GLY A 78 -15.69 -41.43 -1.24
N ILE A 79 -15.20 -41.81 -2.41
CA ILE A 79 -15.94 -42.53 -3.43
C ILE A 79 -15.24 -43.88 -3.63
N GLU A 80 -16.03 -44.93 -3.71
CA GLU A 80 -15.56 -46.24 -4.09
C GLU A 80 -15.43 -46.33 -5.60
N GLU A 81 -14.17 -46.39 -6.06
CA GLU A 81 -13.80 -46.56 -7.46
C GLU A 81 -14.41 -45.50 -8.42
N GLY A 82 -13.75 -45.27 -9.55
CA GLY A 82 -14.18 -44.25 -10.52
C GLY A 82 -13.90 -42.79 -10.11
N GLY A 83 -14.45 -41.86 -10.91
CA GLY A 83 -14.05 -40.44 -10.91
C GLY A 83 -15.18 -39.43 -10.76
N ALA A 84 -16.29 -39.82 -10.13
CA ALA A 84 -17.40 -38.88 -9.90
C ALA A 84 -17.00 -37.76 -8.93
N ASN A 85 -17.67 -36.62 -9.06
CA ASN A 85 -17.59 -35.49 -8.15
C ASN A 85 -18.54 -35.73 -6.96
N LEU A 86 -18.15 -35.28 -5.76
CA LEU A 86 -18.97 -35.41 -4.56
C LEU A 86 -19.41 -34.03 -4.06
N PHE A 87 -20.73 -33.86 -3.92
CA PHE A 87 -21.35 -32.67 -3.35
C PHE A 87 -21.99 -33.02 -2.00
N LEU A 88 -21.59 -32.31 -0.95
CA LEU A 88 -22.14 -32.44 0.40
C LEU A 88 -22.85 -31.16 0.82
N LEU A 89 -24.18 -31.22 0.93
CA LEU A 89 -25.02 -30.11 1.36
C LEU A 89 -25.61 -30.37 2.74
N ASN A 90 -25.34 -29.46 3.69
CA ASN A 90 -25.98 -29.45 5.01
C ASN A 90 -26.17 -28.00 5.49
N PRO A 91 -27.41 -27.47 5.50
CA PRO A 91 -27.68 -26.08 5.90
C PRO A 91 -27.25 -25.75 7.33
N ASN A 92 -27.17 -26.75 8.22
CA ASN A 92 -26.85 -26.56 9.63
C ASN A 92 -25.34 -26.45 9.90
N GLY A 93 -24.50 -26.69 8.89
CA GLY A 93 -23.05 -26.59 9.02
C GLY A 93 -22.31 -27.90 8.80
N ILE A 94 -21.01 -27.78 8.56
CA ILE A 94 -20.10 -28.90 8.29
C ILE A 94 -18.82 -28.72 9.09
N LEU A 95 -18.44 -29.74 9.87
CA LEU A 95 -17.22 -29.78 10.67
C LEU A 95 -16.31 -30.90 10.18
N PHE A 96 -15.17 -30.54 9.58
CA PHE A 96 -14.07 -31.46 9.32
C PHE A 96 -13.13 -31.49 10.52
N GLY A 97 -13.06 -32.64 11.21
CA GLY A 97 -12.19 -32.86 12.36
C GLY A 97 -10.71 -33.01 11.98
N ARG A 98 -9.83 -33.12 13.00
CA ARG A 98 -8.38 -33.19 12.81
C ARG A 98 -7.86 -34.34 11.94
N ASN A 99 -8.61 -35.43 11.91
CA ASN A 99 -8.28 -36.63 11.14
C ASN A 99 -9.14 -36.76 9.88
N ALA A 100 -9.93 -35.73 9.53
CA ALA A 100 -10.74 -35.74 8.34
C ALA A 100 -9.86 -35.78 7.10
N ARG A 101 -10.21 -36.65 6.16
CA ARG A 101 -9.53 -36.81 4.86
C ARG A 101 -10.57 -37.02 3.77
N LEU A 102 -10.23 -36.60 2.56
CA LEU A 102 -10.98 -36.93 1.36
C LEU A 102 -10.25 -38.05 0.61
N ASP A 103 -11.01 -39.01 0.10
CA ASP A 103 -10.50 -40.12 -0.73
C ASP A 103 -11.39 -40.26 -1.98
N LEU A 104 -11.18 -39.36 -2.93
CA LEU A 104 -11.97 -39.27 -4.16
C LEU A 104 -11.11 -38.75 -5.33
N ARG A 105 -11.41 -39.20 -6.55
CA ARG A 105 -10.69 -38.84 -7.78
C ARG A 105 -11.35 -37.68 -8.57
N GLY A 106 -12.55 -37.27 -8.15
CA GLY A 106 -13.29 -36.14 -8.72
C GLY A 106 -13.09 -34.84 -7.95
N SER A 107 -13.98 -33.88 -8.17
CA SER A 107 -14.06 -32.64 -7.39
C SER A 107 -14.87 -32.85 -6.11
N PHE A 108 -14.65 -31.99 -5.13
CA PHE A 108 -15.41 -31.97 -3.88
C PHE A 108 -16.00 -30.59 -3.63
N VAL A 109 -17.30 -30.54 -3.36
CA VAL A 109 -18.01 -29.30 -2.99
C VAL A 109 -18.76 -29.54 -1.68
N ALA A 110 -18.35 -28.87 -0.62
CA ALA A 110 -19.07 -28.85 0.65
C ALA A 110 -19.80 -27.51 0.80
N THR A 111 -21.10 -27.55 1.08
CA THR A 111 -21.93 -26.36 1.14
C THR A 111 -22.96 -26.38 2.27
N THR A 112 -23.26 -25.18 2.78
CA THR A 112 -24.37 -24.96 3.73
C THR A 112 -25.56 -24.24 3.09
N ALA A 113 -25.65 -24.31 1.76
CA ALA A 113 -26.85 -23.94 1.01
C ALA A 113 -28.05 -24.81 1.42
N ASN A 114 -29.25 -24.30 1.16
CA ASN A 114 -30.52 -25.00 1.36
C ASN A 114 -30.86 -25.92 0.19
N SER A 115 -30.41 -25.61 -1.02
CA SER A 115 -30.65 -26.46 -2.19
C SER A 115 -29.59 -26.33 -3.27
N PHE A 116 -29.47 -27.38 -4.08
CA PHE A 116 -28.84 -27.31 -5.39
C PHE A 116 -29.88 -26.86 -6.42
N VAL A 117 -29.54 -25.86 -7.22
CA VAL A 117 -30.40 -25.30 -8.28
C VAL A 117 -29.98 -25.86 -9.63
N PHE A 118 -30.96 -26.24 -10.44
CA PHE A 118 -30.80 -26.81 -11.78
C PHE A 118 -31.49 -25.94 -12.84
N PRO A 119 -31.35 -26.23 -14.15
CA PRO A 119 -32.12 -25.56 -15.20
C PRO A 119 -33.63 -25.53 -14.89
N ASN A 120 -34.30 -24.43 -15.28
CA ASN A 120 -35.71 -24.15 -15.02
C ASN A 120 -36.07 -23.98 -13.53
N ASP A 121 -35.11 -23.54 -12.71
CA ASP A 121 -35.25 -23.31 -11.26
C ASP A 121 -35.73 -24.54 -10.47
N ALA A 122 -35.46 -25.73 -11.03
CA ALA A 122 -35.61 -27.00 -10.35
C ALA A 122 -34.63 -27.10 -9.16
N GLU A 123 -35.08 -27.62 -8.02
CA GLU A 123 -34.25 -27.70 -6.81
C GLU A 123 -34.16 -29.12 -6.23
N PHE A 124 -32.98 -29.47 -5.74
CA PHE A 124 -32.80 -30.57 -4.79
C PHE A 124 -32.51 -29.97 -3.39
N SER A 125 -33.56 -29.86 -2.58
CA SER A 125 -33.58 -29.03 -1.36
C SER A 125 -33.49 -29.84 -0.06
N ALA A 126 -32.64 -29.43 0.87
CA ALA A 126 -32.62 -29.94 2.24
C ALA A 126 -33.82 -29.45 3.06
N SER A 127 -34.36 -28.26 2.75
CA SER A 127 -35.48 -27.66 3.49
C SER A 127 -36.85 -28.14 3.00
N ASN A 128 -36.96 -28.57 1.73
CA ASN A 128 -38.16 -29.20 1.19
C ASN A 128 -37.82 -30.61 0.68
N SER A 129 -37.84 -31.58 1.59
CA SER A 129 -37.46 -32.98 1.32
C SER A 129 -38.45 -33.74 0.43
N GLN A 130 -39.70 -33.25 0.33
CA GLN A 130 -40.81 -33.92 -0.36
C GLN A 130 -40.85 -33.66 -1.87
N ALA A 131 -40.07 -32.69 -2.39
CA ALA A 131 -39.98 -32.45 -3.82
C ALA A 131 -39.18 -33.59 -4.50
N PRO A 132 -39.77 -34.37 -5.44
CA PRO A 132 -39.05 -35.44 -6.11
C PRO A 132 -37.98 -34.87 -7.04
N PRO A 133 -36.79 -35.50 -7.15
CA PRO A 133 -35.75 -35.07 -8.08
C PRO A 133 -36.27 -35.16 -9.54
N LEU A 134 -36.29 -34.01 -10.21
CA LEU A 134 -36.96 -33.79 -11.51
C LEU A 134 -36.28 -34.52 -12.68
N LEU A 135 -37.03 -34.69 -13.77
CA LEU A 135 -36.66 -35.46 -14.97
C LEU A 135 -35.54 -34.77 -15.77
N ALA A 136 -34.45 -35.51 -16.01
CA ALA A 136 -33.31 -35.18 -16.88
C ALA A 136 -32.64 -33.82 -16.62
N VAL A 137 -31.97 -33.69 -15.48
CA VAL A 137 -31.09 -32.54 -15.18
C VAL A 137 -29.62 -32.93 -15.30
N ASN A 138 -28.86 -32.08 -16.01
CA ASN A 138 -27.38 -32.10 -16.05
C ASN A 138 -26.81 -31.44 -14.78
N VAL A 139 -25.57 -31.00 -14.82
CA VAL A 139 -24.82 -30.41 -13.69
C VAL A 139 -25.62 -29.29 -12.98
N PRO A 140 -25.58 -29.16 -11.63
CA PRO A 140 -26.20 -28.04 -10.93
C PRO A 140 -25.66 -26.70 -11.43
N MET A 141 -26.54 -25.72 -11.56
CA MET A 141 -26.20 -24.37 -12.01
C MET A 141 -26.04 -23.38 -10.85
N GLY A 142 -26.34 -23.79 -9.62
CA GLY A 142 -26.17 -22.93 -8.46
C GLY A 142 -26.44 -23.57 -7.11
N LEU A 143 -26.11 -22.82 -6.07
CA LEU A 143 -26.31 -23.11 -4.67
C LEU A 143 -27.22 -22.02 -4.10
N GLN A 144 -28.41 -22.39 -3.63
CA GLN A 144 -29.37 -21.45 -3.05
C GLN A 144 -29.24 -21.45 -1.54
N PHE A 145 -28.83 -20.33 -0.97
CA PHE A 145 -28.71 -20.13 0.48
C PHE A 145 -29.98 -19.50 1.05
N GLY A 146 -30.35 -19.94 2.25
CA GLY A 146 -31.44 -19.41 3.05
C GLY A 146 -30.99 -18.24 3.94
N GLN A 147 -31.78 -17.96 4.97
CA GLN A 147 -31.59 -16.78 5.84
C GLN A 147 -30.36 -16.87 6.75
N ALA A 148 -30.01 -18.07 7.21
CA ALA A 148 -28.93 -18.28 8.17
C ALA A 148 -28.11 -19.52 7.79
N PRO A 149 -27.25 -19.43 6.76
CA PRO A 149 -26.46 -20.58 6.34
C PRO A 149 -25.45 -20.95 7.43
N GLY A 150 -25.37 -22.24 7.73
CA GLY A 150 -24.50 -22.79 8.76
C GLY A 150 -23.02 -22.56 8.47
N GLU A 151 -22.22 -22.68 9.51
CA GLU A 151 -20.77 -22.49 9.44
C GLU A 151 -20.06 -23.73 8.89
N ILE A 152 -18.99 -23.51 8.13
CA ILE A 152 -18.04 -24.57 7.74
C ILE A 152 -16.76 -24.41 8.56
N ARG A 153 -16.41 -25.45 9.31
CA ARG A 153 -15.15 -25.52 10.05
C ARG A 153 -14.28 -26.64 9.51
N SER A 154 -12.99 -26.38 9.30
CA SER A 154 -12.02 -27.44 9.03
C SER A 154 -10.81 -27.36 9.95
N ARG A 155 -10.48 -28.52 10.53
CA ARG A 155 -9.19 -28.82 11.14
C ARG A 155 -8.50 -30.00 10.46
N GLY A 156 -9.06 -30.47 9.33
CA GLY A 156 -8.57 -31.62 8.58
C GLY A 156 -7.64 -31.22 7.46
N ASP A 157 -6.97 -32.22 6.89
CA ASP A 157 -6.16 -32.08 5.68
C ASP A 157 -7.01 -32.56 4.51
N LEU A 158 -7.66 -31.61 3.82
CA LEU A 158 -8.60 -31.91 2.75
C LEU A 158 -7.90 -31.74 1.41
N GLN A 159 -7.86 -32.82 0.64
CA GLN A 159 -7.13 -32.88 -0.63
C GLN A 159 -7.98 -33.52 -1.72
N VAL A 160 -7.92 -32.99 -2.93
CA VAL A 160 -8.50 -33.61 -4.14
C VAL A 160 -7.43 -33.81 -5.20
N ALA A 161 -7.74 -34.67 -6.18
CA ALA A 161 -6.85 -34.95 -7.30
C ALA A 161 -6.57 -33.69 -8.17
N PRO A 162 -5.48 -33.66 -8.95
CA PRO A 162 -5.21 -32.58 -9.90
C PRO A 162 -6.34 -32.37 -10.92
N ASN A 163 -6.46 -31.15 -11.45
CA ASN A 163 -7.48 -30.73 -12.41
C ASN A 163 -8.91 -30.95 -11.89
N ARG A 164 -9.10 -30.70 -10.59
CA ARG A 164 -10.37 -30.78 -9.87
C ARG A 164 -10.58 -29.53 -9.03
N THR A 165 -11.83 -29.36 -8.58
CA THR A 165 -12.20 -28.30 -7.64
C THR A 165 -12.31 -28.85 -6.22
N LEU A 166 -11.75 -28.13 -5.26
CA LEU A 166 -12.06 -28.23 -3.84
C LEU A 166 -12.78 -26.94 -3.40
N ALA A 167 -14.09 -27.02 -3.16
CA ALA A 167 -14.92 -25.87 -2.80
C ALA A 167 -15.54 -26.00 -1.41
N LEU A 168 -15.41 -24.96 -0.60
CA LEU A 168 -16.14 -24.78 0.66
C LEU A 168 -16.96 -23.49 0.57
N VAL A 169 -18.29 -23.62 0.59
CA VAL A 169 -19.21 -22.48 0.37
C VAL A 169 -20.31 -22.48 1.43
N GLY A 170 -20.35 -21.49 2.31
CA GLY A 170 -21.25 -21.55 3.44
C GLY A 170 -21.55 -20.21 4.07
N GLY A 171 -21.99 -20.23 5.33
CA GLY A 171 -21.92 -19.08 6.20
C GLY A 171 -20.47 -18.76 6.56
N ASN A 172 -20.18 -18.48 7.82
CA ASN A 172 -18.77 -18.30 8.23
C ASN A 172 -17.91 -19.52 7.86
N ILE A 173 -16.68 -19.27 7.43
CA ILE A 173 -15.68 -20.32 7.15
C ILE A 173 -14.51 -20.15 8.12
N ILE A 174 -14.19 -21.20 8.89
CA ILE A 174 -13.10 -21.20 9.86
C ILE A 174 -12.17 -22.39 9.62
N LEU A 175 -10.93 -22.11 9.23
CA LEU A 175 -9.92 -23.10 8.90
C LEU A 175 -8.73 -22.98 9.86
N SER A 176 -8.33 -24.06 10.52
CA SER A 176 -7.22 -24.03 11.48
C SER A 176 -6.33 -25.27 11.48
N ASP A 177 -5.05 -25.08 11.80
CA ASP A 177 -4.02 -26.10 12.06
C ASP A 177 -3.51 -26.94 10.86
N LYS A 178 -4.24 -27.01 9.73
CA LYS A 178 -3.98 -27.95 8.61
C LYS A 178 -4.00 -27.27 7.24
N SER A 179 -4.51 -27.96 6.21
CA SER A 179 -4.42 -27.56 4.82
C SER A 179 -5.68 -27.86 4.00
N LEU A 180 -5.90 -27.03 2.98
CA LEU A 180 -6.73 -27.33 1.81
C LEU A 180 -5.80 -27.44 0.60
N ALA A 181 -5.85 -28.57 -0.08
CA ALA A 181 -4.94 -28.85 -1.19
C ALA A 181 -5.64 -29.43 -2.42
N VAL A 182 -5.07 -29.15 -3.59
CA VAL A 182 -5.37 -29.84 -4.85
C VAL A 182 -4.05 -30.38 -5.40
N GLY A 183 -4.01 -31.62 -5.87
CA GLY A 183 -2.82 -32.25 -6.45
C GLY A 183 -2.32 -33.48 -5.70
N GLY A 184 -1.16 -34.03 -6.10
CA GLY A 184 -0.51 -35.18 -5.47
C GLY A 184 0.98 -35.26 -5.82
N LEU A 185 1.73 -36.15 -5.16
CA LEU A 185 3.15 -36.41 -5.43
C LEU A 185 3.30 -36.89 -6.90
N ASN A 186 3.89 -36.07 -7.78
CA ASN A 186 4.30 -36.39 -9.16
C ASN A 186 3.24 -36.29 -10.30
N THR A 187 2.29 -35.37 -10.25
CA THR A 187 1.30 -35.20 -11.34
C THR A 187 1.13 -33.74 -11.75
N ALA A 188 1.01 -33.46 -13.06
CA ALA A 188 0.63 -32.15 -13.64
C ALA A 188 -0.45 -31.41 -12.84
N VAL A 189 -0.11 -30.35 -12.07
CA VAL A 189 -1.09 -29.67 -11.19
C VAL A 189 -1.72 -28.43 -11.84
N GLY A 190 -2.90 -28.64 -12.44
CA GLY A 190 -3.94 -27.61 -12.53
C GLY A 190 -5.05 -27.87 -11.50
N GLY A 191 -6.06 -27.01 -11.43
CA GLY A 191 -7.24 -27.20 -10.56
C GLY A 191 -7.68 -25.92 -9.85
N ARG A 192 -8.67 -26.05 -8.95
CA ARG A 192 -9.35 -24.89 -8.34
C ARG A 192 -9.57 -25.07 -6.84
N ILE A 193 -9.25 -24.03 -6.07
CA ILE A 193 -9.70 -23.90 -4.68
C ILE A 193 -10.67 -22.73 -4.60
N GLU A 194 -11.86 -22.99 -4.07
CA GLU A 194 -12.97 -22.04 -4.04
C GLU A 194 -13.50 -21.90 -2.61
N LEU A 195 -13.32 -20.72 -2.00
CA LEU A 195 -13.83 -20.39 -0.67
C LEU A 195 -14.85 -19.26 -0.76
N GLY A 196 -16.08 -19.50 -0.30
CA GLY A 196 -17.16 -18.52 -0.36
C GLY A 196 -17.97 -18.45 0.92
N SER A 197 -17.94 -17.30 1.59
CA SER A 197 -18.71 -17.05 2.80
C SER A 197 -19.85 -16.08 2.52
N VAL A 198 -21.07 -16.58 2.43
CA VAL A 198 -22.25 -15.86 1.96
C VAL A 198 -23.34 -15.80 3.03
N THR A 199 -24.26 -14.85 2.87
CA THR A 199 -25.52 -14.80 3.61
C THR A 199 -26.64 -15.43 2.77
N THR A 200 -27.81 -14.80 2.68
CA THR A 200 -28.88 -15.21 1.78
C THR A 200 -28.56 -14.76 0.36
N ALA A 201 -28.23 -15.72 -0.49
CA ALA A 201 -27.98 -15.46 -1.90
C ALA A 201 -28.04 -16.74 -2.73
N ARG A 202 -28.04 -16.57 -4.04
CA ARG A 202 -27.66 -17.63 -4.98
C ARG A 202 -26.18 -17.47 -5.31
N VAL A 203 -25.42 -18.54 -5.18
CA VAL A 203 -24.08 -18.65 -5.77
C VAL A 203 -24.20 -19.47 -7.03
N ASP A 204 -23.73 -18.95 -8.16
CA ASP A 204 -23.76 -19.69 -9.41
C ASP A 204 -22.68 -20.77 -9.42
N LEU A 205 -23.00 -21.90 -10.01
CA LEU A 205 -22.09 -23.02 -10.20
C LEU A 205 -22.01 -23.30 -11.70
N SER A 206 -20.82 -23.16 -12.29
CA SER A 206 -20.58 -23.49 -13.69
C SER A 206 -19.42 -24.48 -13.81
N THR A 207 -19.34 -25.14 -14.96
CA THR A 207 -18.25 -26.08 -15.27
C THR A 207 -17.21 -25.43 -16.15
N SER A 208 -15.94 -25.74 -15.90
CA SER A 208 -14.79 -25.43 -16.76
C SER A 208 -14.00 -26.71 -17.07
N SER A 209 -12.97 -26.58 -17.90
CA SER A 209 -12.00 -27.66 -18.16
C SER A 209 -11.24 -28.12 -16.90
N GLU A 210 -11.20 -27.29 -15.86
CA GLU A 210 -10.46 -27.51 -14.60
C GLU A 210 -11.36 -27.93 -13.43
N GLY A 211 -12.67 -28.07 -13.65
CA GLY A 211 -13.65 -28.47 -12.64
C GLY A 211 -14.85 -27.52 -12.57
N PHE A 212 -15.19 -27.11 -11.35
CA PHE A 212 -16.29 -26.20 -11.05
C PHE A 212 -15.79 -24.79 -10.72
N VAL A 213 -16.54 -23.80 -11.18
CA VAL A 213 -16.31 -22.37 -10.94
C VAL A 213 -17.52 -21.80 -10.19
N LEU A 214 -17.26 -21.00 -9.16
CA LEU A 214 -18.31 -20.31 -8.41
C LEU A 214 -18.45 -18.86 -8.84
N GLY A 215 -19.69 -18.43 -9.02
CA GLY A 215 -20.04 -17.05 -9.37
C GLY A 215 -20.81 -16.35 -8.25
N TYR A 216 -20.36 -15.15 -7.88
CA TYR A 216 -20.93 -14.39 -6.75
C TYR A 216 -21.74 -13.15 -7.18
N LYS A 217 -22.10 -13.03 -8.47
CA LYS A 217 -22.80 -11.84 -9.01
C LYS A 217 -24.16 -11.55 -8.35
N HIS A 218 -24.77 -12.55 -7.70
CA HIS A 218 -26.05 -12.44 -7.02
C HIS A 218 -25.92 -12.31 -5.50
N VAL A 219 -24.69 -12.21 -4.97
CA VAL A 219 -24.42 -12.10 -3.52
C VAL A 219 -24.24 -10.64 -3.16
N GLN A 220 -25.14 -10.12 -2.32
CA GLN A 220 -25.08 -8.73 -1.84
C GLN A 220 -24.30 -8.62 -0.52
N ASN A 221 -24.47 -9.59 0.37
CA ASN A 221 -23.85 -9.59 1.69
C ASN A 221 -23.07 -10.89 1.92
N PHE A 222 -21.84 -10.74 2.39
CA PHE A 222 -20.94 -11.84 2.69
C PHE A 222 -20.82 -12.04 4.21
N GLN A 223 -20.34 -13.22 4.61
CA GLN A 223 -19.95 -13.54 5.98
C GLN A 223 -18.42 -13.65 6.07
N ASN A 224 -17.89 -14.02 7.24
CA ASN A 224 -16.45 -13.92 7.49
C ASN A 224 -15.70 -15.21 7.16
N ILE A 225 -14.46 -15.05 6.69
CA ILE A 225 -13.51 -16.15 6.48
C ILE A 225 -12.32 -15.94 7.42
N ARG A 226 -11.99 -16.95 8.21
CA ARG A 226 -10.82 -16.94 9.10
C ARG A 226 -9.95 -18.16 8.86
N LEU A 227 -8.67 -17.91 8.57
CA LEU A 227 -7.60 -18.90 8.50
C LEU A 227 -6.65 -18.65 9.67
N SER A 228 -6.29 -19.70 10.41
CA SER A 228 -5.36 -19.59 11.55
C SER A 228 -4.40 -20.77 11.58
N ASN A 229 -3.10 -20.51 11.40
CA ASN A 229 -2.09 -21.56 11.24
C ASN A 229 -2.50 -22.58 10.18
N PHE A 230 -2.91 -22.07 9.01
CA PHE A 230 -3.56 -22.86 7.96
C PHE A 230 -2.96 -22.56 6.59
N THR A 231 -2.82 -23.59 5.76
CA THR A 231 -2.27 -23.50 4.41
C THR A 231 -3.32 -23.79 3.35
N VAL A 232 -3.42 -22.94 2.33
CA VAL A 232 -4.24 -23.19 1.13
C VAL A 232 -3.30 -23.23 -0.08
N GLY A 233 -3.35 -24.26 -0.90
CA GLY A 233 -2.52 -24.28 -2.11
C GLY A 233 -2.50 -25.60 -2.85
N PHE A 234 -1.47 -25.82 -3.64
CA PHE A 234 -1.30 -26.98 -4.52
C PHE A 234 -0.06 -27.78 -4.06
N SER A 235 -0.10 -29.13 -4.08
CA SER A 235 0.95 -30.04 -3.55
C SER A 235 2.34 -29.77 -4.15
N ASN A 236 3.54 -29.97 -3.57
CA ASN A 236 4.06 -30.33 -2.23
C ASN A 236 4.99 -29.21 -1.75
N PHE A 237 4.78 -28.68 -0.54
CA PHE A 237 5.59 -27.60 0.04
C PHE A 237 7.05 -27.97 0.41
N SER A 238 7.47 -29.22 0.15
CA SER A 238 8.67 -29.80 0.74
C SER A 238 9.61 -30.53 -0.23
N GLN A 239 9.29 -30.68 -1.52
CA GLN A 239 10.20 -31.28 -2.51
C GLN A 239 10.10 -30.59 -3.88
N ALA A 240 11.26 -30.20 -4.42
CA ALA A 240 11.50 -29.41 -5.64
C ALA A 240 11.13 -30.09 -6.98
N ILE A 241 10.15 -31.01 -6.98
CA ILE A 241 9.70 -31.69 -8.20
C ILE A 241 8.21 -31.41 -8.37
N LEU A 242 7.89 -30.17 -8.71
CA LEU A 242 6.59 -29.80 -9.27
C LEU A 242 6.64 -30.06 -10.78
N ILE A 243 5.54 -30.39 -11.42
CA ILE A 243 5.39 -30.35 -12.88
C ILE A 243 3.98 -29.81 -12.98
N ASP A 244 3.77 -28.53 -13.23
CA ASP A 244 2.43 -27.95 -13.36
C ASP A 244 2.39 -27.38 -14.76
N GLU A 245 1.76 -28.08 -15.71
CA GLU A 245 1.63 -27.64 -17.11
C GLU A 245 0.43 -26.68 -17.32
N VAL A 246 -0.47 -26.59 -16.34
CA VAL A 246 -1.74 -25.84 -16.40
C VAL A 246 -1.90 -25.04 -15.11
N GLY A 247 -2.29 -23.78 -15.23
CA GLY A 247 -2.42 -22.86 -14.11
C GLY A 247 -3.46 -23.26 -13.07
N SER A 248 -3.08 -23.12 -11.80
CA SER A 248 -3.93 -23.38 -10.64
C SER A 248 -4.66 -22.11 -10.17
N THR A 249 -5.98 -22.16 -9.96
CA THR A 249 -6.78 -20.99 -9.56
C THR A 249 -7.18 -21.06 -8.08
N ILE A 250 -7.04 -19.95 -7.36
CA ILE A 250 -7.59 -19.80 -6.00
C ILE A 250 -8.53 -18.61 -5.99
N GLN A 251 -9.74 -18.82 -5.49
CA GLN A 251 -10.75 -17.77 -5.36
C GLN A 251 -11.34 -17.76 -3.95
N ILE A 252 -11.35 -16.58 -3.31
CA ILE A 252 -11.84 -16.37 -1.95
C ILE A 252 -12.78 -15.17 -1.93
N TRP A 253 -13.99 -15.36 -1.40
CA TRP A 253 -15.01 -14.33 -1.26
C TRP A 253 -15.59 -14.31 0.17
N GLY A 254 -15.54 -13.14 0.81
CA GLY A 254 -16.04 -12.95 2.17
C GLY A 254 -16.31 -11.48 2.50
N ASN A 255 -16.74 -11.19 3.72
CA ASN A 255 -16.90 -9.84 4.24
C ASN A 255 -15.62 -9.39 4.92
N GLU A 256 -15.25 -10.02 6.03
CA GLU A 256 -13.93 -9.90 6.65
C GLU A 256 -13.13 -11.17 6.35
N ILE A 257 -11.95 -11.01 5.75
CA ILE A 257 -11.03 -12.12 5.46
C ILE A 257 -9.79 -11.95 6.35
N ILE A 258 -9.60 -12.88 7.29
CA ILE A 258 -8.56 -12.81 8.31
C ILE A 258 -7.62 -14.00 8.16
N LEU A 259 -6.34 -13.72 7.93
CA LEU A 259 -5.25 -14.69 7.89
C LEU A 259 -4.34 -14.43 9.09
N ASP A 260 -4.18 -15.43 9.95
CA ASP A 260 -3.31 -15.39 11.12
C ASP A 260 -2.31 -16.55 11.06
N ARG A 261 -1.03 -16.24 10.88
CA ARG A 261 0.05 -17.23 10.66
C ARG A 261 -0.28 -18.23 9.56
N SER A 262 -0.89 -17.74 8.48
CA SER A 262 -1.44 -18.56 7.40
C SER A 262 -0.71 -18.34 6.09
N ARG A 263 -0.74 -19.36 5.22
CA ARG A 263 -0.11 -19.33 3.90
C ARG A 263 -1.15 -19.62 2.82
N ILE A 264 -1.22 -18.80 1.79
CA ILE A 264 -1.95 -19.13 0.57
C ILE A 264 -0.94 -19.13 -0.57
N ILE A 265 -0.83 -20.26 -1.27
CA ILE A 265 0.23 -20.49 -2.24
C ILE A 265 -0.40 -20.99 -3.53
N SER A 266 -0.15 -20.27 -4.62
CA SER A 266 -0.34 -20.75 -5.98
C SER A 266 1.04 -20.97 -6.61
N SER A 267 1.21 -22.03 -7.39
CA SER A 267 2.47 -22.33 -8.09
C SER A 267 2.21 -22.74 -9.54
N THR A 268 3.19 -22.53 -10.41
CA THR A 268 3.20 -22.98 -11.81
C THR A 268 4.63 -23.25 -12.25
N ARG A 269 4.91 -24.39 -12.89
CA ARG A 269 6.27 -24.72 -13.37
C ARG A 269 6.40 -24.71 -14.90
N SER A 270 5.32 -24.90 -15.63
CA SER A 270 5.31 -24.77 -17.08
C SER A 270 3.93 -24.30 -17.56
N GLY A 271 3.87 -23.60 -18.69
CA GLY A 271 2.60 -23.03 -19.16
C GLY A 271 2.22 -21.74 -18.42
N THR A 272 0.93 -21.43 -18.33
CA THR A 272 0.44 -20.17 -17.73
C THR A 272 -0.25 -20.44 -16.40
N GLY A 273 0.17 -19.73 -15.36
CA GLY A 273 -0.36 -19.85 -14.01
C GLY A 273 -1.78 -19.34 -13.89
N GLY A 274 -2.53 -19.95 -12.98
CA GLY A 274 -3.92 -19.60 -12.77
C GLY A 274 -4.03 -18.34 -11.91
N GLU A 275 -5.21 -17.75 -11.91
CA GLU A 275 -5.43 -16.48 -11.22
C GLU A 275 -5.65 -16.67 -9.72
N PHE A 276 -5.10 -15.78 -8.92
CA PHE A 276 -5.43 -15.66 -7.51
C PHE A 276 -6.39 -14.49 -7.32
N ARG A 277 -7.59 -14.75 -6.77
CA ARG A 277 -8.56 -13.71 -6.43
C ARG A 277 -8.96 -13.77 -4.97
N LEU A 278 -8.79 -12.66 -4.26
CA LEU A 278 -9.31 -12.47 -2.91
C LEU A 278 -10.20 -11.22 -2.91
N ASN A 279 -11.49 -11.41 -2.63
CA ASN A 279 -12.49 -10.33 -2.59
C ASN A 279 -13.15 -10.29 -1.22
N ALA A 280 -12.87 -9.24 -0.46
CA ALA A 280 -13.54 -8.90 0.79
C ALA A 280 -14.50 -7.72 0.56
N ALA A 281 -15.78 -7.88 0.92
CA ALA A 281 -16.73 -6.76 0.93
C ALA A 281 -16.39 -5.72 2.00
N GLY A 282 -15.79 -6.16 3.11
CA GLY A 282 -15.24 -5.32 4.18
C GLY A 282 -13.73 -5.23 4.09
N SER A 283 -13.04 -5.79 5.09
CA SER A 283 -11.58 -5.69 5.21
C SER A 283 -10.86 -7.03 5.03
N VAL A 284 -9.58 -6.95 4.67
CA VAL A 284 -8.62 -8.05 4.64
C VAL A 284 -7.54 -7.78 5.69
N ARG A 285 -7.26 -8.75 6.56
CA ARG A 285 -6.21 -8.64 7.58
C ARG A 285 -5.25 -9.82 7.51
N LEU A 286 -3.97 -9.52 7.35
CA LEU A 286 -2.88 -10.47 7.38
C LEU A 286 -2.00 -10.17 8.59
N ARG A 287 -1.79 -11.20 9.41
CA ARG A 287 -0.87 -11.17 10.55
C ARG A 287 0.04 -12.38 10.47
N GLY A 288 1.35 -12.18 10.34
CA GLY A 288 2.31 -13.29 10.21
C GLY A 288 2.03 -14.22 9.03
N SER A 289 1.30 -13.72 8.04
CA SER A 289 0.69 -14.50 6.95
C SER A 289 1.25 -14.10 5.59
N LEU A 290 1.28 -15.06 4.67
CA LEU A 290 1.82 -14.90 3.32
C LEU A 290 0.79 -15.32 2.26
N ILE A 291 0.53 -14.46 1.29
CA ILE A 291 -0.10 -14.80 0.01
C ILE A 291 0.99 -14.81 -1.04
N GLN A 292 1.21 -15.95 -1.68
CA GLN A 292 2.33 -16.17 -2.59
C GLN A 292 1.83 -16.79 -3.90
N ASN A 293 2.27 -16.21 -5.01
CA ASN A 293 2.15 -16.78 -6.34
C ASN A 293 3.56 -17.06 -6.86
N LEU A 294 3.83 -18.28 -7.32
CA LEU A 294 5.18 -18.72 -7.70
C LEU A 294 5.19 -19.31 -9.12
N ALA A 295 6.00 -18.76 -10.01
CA ALA A 295 6.33 -19.38 -11.30
C ALA A 295 7.76 -19.93 -11.29
N LEU A 296 7.93 -21.14 -11.82
CA LEU A 296 9.20 -21.87 -11.96
C LEU A 296 9.41 -22.29 -13.43
N ASP A 297 10.64 -22.58 -13.86
CA ASP A 297 11.04 -23.31 -15.10
C ASP A 297 10.21 -23.10 -16.40
N GLY A 298 10.03 -21.84 -16.82
CA GLY A 298 9.26 -21.49 -18.02
C GLY A 298 7.75 -21.42 -17.83
N GLY A 299 7.28 -21.43 -16.58
CA GLY A 299 5.91 -21.07 -16.20
C GLY A 299 5.72 -19.56 -16.18
N ARG A 300 4.54 -19.07 -16.55
CA ARG A 300 4.15 -17.67 -16.35
C ARG A 300 3.35 -17.57 -15.06
N THR A 301 3.60 -16.58 -14.20
CA THR A 301 2.71 -16.35 -13.05
C THR A 301 1.37 -15.82 -13.55
N GLY A 302 0.26 -16.35 -13.02
CA GLY A 302 -1.07 -15.76 -13.25
C GLY A 302 -1.23 -14.45 -12.48
N ASP A 303 -2.27 -13.68 -12.79
CA ASP A 303 -2.54 -12.43 -12.08
C ASP A 303 -2.97 -12.68 -10.62
N VAL A 304 -2.56 -11.79 -9.74
CA VAL A 304 -2.95 -11.77 -8.33
C VAL A 304 -3.81 -10.54 -8.09
N ALA A 305 -5.06 -10.73 -7.68
CA ALA A 305 -6.00 -9.64 -7.41
C ALA A 305 -6.50 -9.71 -5.97
N VAL A 306 -6.17 -8.68 -5.19
CA VAL A 306 -6.68 -8.47 -3.82
C VAL A 306 -7.61 -7.27 -3.82
N ARG A 307 -8.86 -7.48 -3.43
CA ARG A 307 -9.87 -6.42 -3.31
C ARG A 307 -10.44 -6.41 -1.90
N ALA A 308 -10.46 -5.24 -1.27
CA ALA A 308 -11.14 -5.00 0.01
C ALA A 308 -12.07 -3.79 -0.12
N GLY A 309 -13.35 -3.93 0.23
CA GLY A 309 -14.29 -2.81 0.18
C GLY A 309 -13.92 -1.67 1.13
N ARG A 310 -13.18 -1.94 2.21
CA ARG A 310 -12.69 -0.93 3.16
C ARG A 310 -11.17 -0.95 3.29
N ASP A 311 -10.60 -1.89 4.04
CA ASP A 311 -9.18 -1.83 4.43
C ASP A 311 -8.42 -3.11 4.10
N LEU A 312 -7.15 -2.95 3.74
CA LEU A 312 -6.15 -4.02 3.75
C LEU A 312 -5.09 -3.68 4.81
N ALA A 313 -4.89 -4.58 5.78
CA ALA A 313 -3.88 -4.42 6.82
C ALA A 313 -2.92 -5.61 6.88
N LEU A 314 -1.62 -5.35 6.78
CA LEU A 314 -0.54 -6.34 6.92
C LEU A 314 0.33 -5.98 8.14
N THR A 315 0.58 -6.98 8.99
CA THR A 315 1.35 -6.86 10.25
C THR A 315 2.19 -8.11 10.49
N GLU A 316 3.18 -8.03 11.39
CA GLU A 316 4.08 -9.14 11.73
C GLU A 316 4.74 -9.81 10.50
N ALA A 317 5.45 -9.03 9.68
CA ALA A 317 6.13 -9.50 8.45
C ALA A 317 5.20 -10.19 7.44
N SER A 318 3.95 -9.74 7.35
CA SER A 318 2.99 -10.27 6.40
C SER A 318 3.30 -9.86 4.97
N GLY A 319 3.05 -10.76 4.02
CA GLY A 319 3.41 -10.57 2.61
C GLY A 319 2.29 -10.87 1.63
N VAL A 320 2.22 -10.09 0.55
CA VAL A 320 1.56 -10.47 -0.71
C VAL A 320 2.62 -10.41 -1.81
N ASN A 321 3.05 -11.56 -2.32
CA ASN A 321 4.10 -11.60 -3.34
C ASN A 321 3.81 -12.49 -4.54
N SER A 322 4.39 -12.09 -5.67
CA SER A 322 4.48 -12.88 -6.89
C SER A 322 5.96 -13.07 -7.23
N ILE A 323 6.39 -14.32 -7.38
CA ILE A 323 7.79 -14.67 -7.63
C ILE A 323 7.86 -15.45 -8.93
N SER A 324 8.82 -15.09 -9.78
CA SER A 324 9.15 -15.77 -11.02
C SER A 324 10.62 -16.22 -10.95
N GLU A 325 10.92 -17.50 -11.02
CA GLU A 325 12.28 -18.03 -10.84
C GLU A 325 12.62 -19.11 -11.86
N GLU A 326 13.73 -18.97 -12.60
CA GLU A 326 14.28 -20.04 -13.43
C GLU A 326 15.18 -20.94 -12.56
N ILE A 327 14.89 -22.26 -12.48
CA ILE A 327 15.76 -23.20 -11.77
C ILE A 327 16.81 -23.70 -12.76
N GLU A 328 18.08 -23.34 -12.55
CA GLU A 328 19.19 -23.96 -13.29
C GLU A 328 19.17 -25.49 -13.07
N SER A 329 19.18 -26.27 -14.15
CA SER A 329 19.07 -27.72 -14.06
C SER A 329 20.27 -28.30 -13.29
N ILE A 330 20.00 -29.09 -12.25
CA ILE A 330 21.01 -29.79 -11.44
C ILE A 330 21.67 -30.96 -12.21
N SER A 331 21.28 -31.21 -13.46
CA SER A 331 21.90 -32.25 -14.27
C SER A 331 23.14 -31.71 -14.95
N GLY A 332 24.32 -32.12 -14.49
CA GLY A 332 25.61 -31.93 -15.17
C GLY A 332 25.74 -32.64 -16.52
N GLU A 333 24.65 -32.77 -17.26
CA GLU A 333 24.63 -33.12 -18.67
C GLU A 333 24.45 -31.86 -19.48
N ASN A 334 25.31 -31.75 -20.49
CA ASN A 334 25.46 -30.66 -21.44
C ASN A 334 24.26 -30.61 -22.41
N ASP A 335 23.03 -30.69 -21.90
CA ASP A 335 21.82 -30.68 -22.69
C ASP A 335 21.27 -29.27 -22.69
N SER A 336 21.33 -28.66 -23.87
CA SER A 336 20.75 -27.37 -24.20
C SER A 336 19.22 -27.46 -24.03
N ILE A 337 18.72 -27.41 -22.81
CA ILE A 337 17.32 -27.07 -22.55
C ILE A 337 17.23 -25.59 -22.90
N PRO A 338 16.54 -25.20 -23.98
CA PRO A 338 16.37 -23.78 -24.29
C PRO A 338 15.70 -23.13 -23.08
N ALA A 339 16.29 -22.06 -22.56
CA ALA A 339 15.69 -21.23 -21.52
C ALA A 339 14.23 -20.98 -21.87
N ARG A 340 13.33 -21.35 -20.97
CA ARG A 340 11.89 -21.26 -21.20
C ARG A 340 11.38 -20.00 -20.52
N ASN A 341 10.51 -19.28 -21.22
CA ASN A 341 10.12 -17.96 -20.80
C ASN A 341 9.28 -17.94 -19.50
N VAL A 342 9.68 -17.19 -18.47
CA VAL A 342 8.98 -17.00 -17.19
C VAL A 342 8.50 -15.56 -17.03
N ILE A 343 7.25 -15.28 -17.42
CA ILE A 343 6.69 -13.92 -17.32
C ILE A 343 6.03 -13.72 -15.94
N GLY A 344 6.31 -12.59 -15.31
CA GLY A 344 5.60 -12.12 -14.12
C GLY A 344 4.15 -11.71 -14.40
N GLY A 345 3.18 -12.23 -13.65
CA GLY A 345 1.78 -11.82 -13.66
C GLY A 345 1.60 -10.47 -12.95
N THR A 346 0.50 -9.78 -13.26
CA THR A 346 0.19 -8.49 -12.65
C THR A 346 -0.33 -8.70 -11.23
N LEU A 347 0.20 -7.94 -10.26
CA LEU A 347 -0.36 -7.87 -8.91
C LEU A 347 -1.20 -6.60 -8.78
N THR A 348 -2.50 -6.76 -8.54
CA THR A 348 -3.44 -5.65 -8.37
C THR A 348 -4.04 -5.66 -6.97
N ILE A 349 -3.93 -4.54 -6.27
CA ILE A 349 -4.52 -4.34 -4.94
C ILE A 349 -5.45 -3.12 -4.99
N ASN A 350 -6.73 -3.34 -4.69
CA ASN A 350 -7.73 -2.27 -4.64
C ASN A 350 -8.39 -2.24 -3.27
N THR A 351 -8.45 -1.06 -2.65
CA THR A 351 -9.18 -0.85 -1.39
C THR A 351 -10.07 0.38 -1.46
N GLY A 352 -11.21 0.34 -0.77
CA GLY A 352 -12.13 1.48 -0.73
C GLY A 352 -11.69 2.61 0.22
N ASN A 353 -10.87 2.32 1.24
CA ASN A 353 -10.43 3.29 2.24
C ASN A 353 -8.91 3.28 2.43
N SER A 354 -8.31 2.18 2.91
CA SER A 354 -6.89 2.21 3.26
C SER A 354 -6.13 0.92 3.01
N ILE A 355 -4.83 1.08 2.72
CA ILE A 355 -3.81 0.03 2.75
C ILE A 355 -2.80 0.43 3.82
N ALA A 356 -2.59 -0.42 4.81
CA ALA A 356 -1.62 -0.20 5.88
C ALA A 356 -0.67 -1.40 6.00
N LEU A 357 0.62 -1.15 5.78
CA LEU A 357 1.70 -2.10 5.97
C LEU A 357 2.52 -1.68 7.19
N ARG A 358 2.77 -2.63 8.10
CA ARG A 358 3.53 -2.40 9.33
C ARG A 358 4.46 -3.56 9.63
N GLU A 359 5.47 -3.33 10.47
CA GLU A 359 6.25 -4.39 11.12
C GLU A 359 6.93 -5.33 10.10
N GLY A 360 7.65 -4.79 9.12
CA GLY A 360 8.37 -5.57 8.11
C GLY A 360 7.45 -6.21 7.06
N SER A 361 6.17 -5.85 7.02
CA SER A 361 5.25 -6.35 6.00
C SER A 361 5.63 -5.87 4.60
N PHE A 362 5.24 -6.62 3.57
CA PHE A 362 5.63 -6.31 2.19
C PHE A 362 4.56 -6.65 1.15
N ILE A 363 4.60 -5.93 0.04
CA ILE A 363 3.96 -6.29 -1.22
C ILE A 363 5.07 -6.36 -2.26
N SER A 364 5.24 -7.49 -2.94
CA SER A 364 6.33 -7.61 -3.91
C SER A 364 5.98 -8.37 -5.19
N ILE A 365 6.67 -8.00 -6.26
CA ILE A 365 6.82 -8.82 -7.45
C ILE A 365 8.32 -8.96 -7.70
N ASP A 366 8.84 -10.18 -7.71
CA ASP A 366 10.28 -10.45 -7.82
C ASP A 366 10.54 -11.45 -8.95
N THR A 367 11.45 -11.13 -9.88
CA THR A 367 11.86 -12.04 -10.97
C THR A 367 13.34 -12.38 -10.90
N ARG A 368 13.64 -13.68 -11.05
CA ARG A 368 14.94 -14.28 -11.30
C ARG A 368 14.88 -15.06 -12.61
N SER A 369 14.55 -14.36 -13.69
CA SER A 369 14.39 -14.99 -14.99
C SER A 369 14.76 -14.05 -16.12
N ARG A 370 14.83 -14.61 -17.33
CA ARG A 370 15.18 -13.87 -18.53
C ARG A 370 14.04 -13.04 -19.12
N ASP A 371 12.83 -13.14 -18.59
CA ASP A 371 11.67 -12.38 -19.09
C ASP A 371 11.23 -11.27 -18.15
N ASP A 372 10.51 -10.33 -18.74
CA ASP A 372 10.00 -9.14 -18.08
C ASP A 372 8.97 -9.50 -17.00
N ASN A 373 9.01 -8.73 -15.91
CA ASN A 373 8.12 -8.89 -14.78
C ASN A 373 6.76 -8.20 -15.02
N GLY A 374 5.76 -8.63 -14.27
CA GLY A 374 4.43 -8.02 -14.30
C GLY A 374 4.39 -6.67 -13.57
N ASP A 375 3.36 -5.88 -13.85
CA ASP A 375 3.18 -4.60 -13.18
C ASP A 375 2.53 -4.79 -11.79
N LEU A 376 2.84 -3.87 -10.86
CA LEU A 376 2.18 -3.73 -9.58
C LEU A 376 1.24 -2.53 -9.61
N ILE A 377 -0.04 -2.74 -9.35
CA ILE A 377 -1.08 -1.71 -9.39
C ILE A 377 -1.76 -1.60 -8.03
N ILE A 378 -1.73 -0.41 -7.43
CA ILE A 378 -2.32 -0.13 -6.12
C ILE A 378 -3.31 1.04 -6.23
N ASN A 379 -4.55 0.81 -5.81
CA ASN A 379 -5.57 1.85 -5.70
C ASN A 379 -6.17 1.87 -4.27
N THR A 380 -6.16 3.04 -3.63
CA THR A 380 -6.72 3.25 -2.29
C THR A 380 -7.08 4.72 -2.07
N GLN A 381 -7.66 5.10 -0.93
CA GLN A 381 -7.69 6.51 -0.52
C GLN A 381 -6.44 6.86 0.29
N ARG A 382 -6.01 5.97 1.19
CA ARG A 382 -4.80 6.15 2.02
C ARG A 382 -3.85 4.96 1.92
N LEU A 383 -2.60 5.22 1.54
CA LEU A 383 -1.51 4.27 1.61
C LEU A 383 -0.57 4.64 2.76
N LEU A 384 -0.41 3.75 3.73
CA LEU A 384 0.47 3.93 4.89
C LEU A 384 1.51 2.80 4.95
N LEU A 385 2.79 3.16 4.89
CA LEU A 385 3.93 2.26 5.09
C LEU A 385 4.65 2.66 6.37
N GLN A 386 4.81 1.71 7.29
CA GLN A 386 5.57 1.90 8.52
C GLN A 386 6.56 0.75 8.69
N ASN A 387 7.85 1.03 8.45
CA ASN A 387 8.90 0.02 8.41
C ASN A 387 8.54 -1.18 7.52
N SER A 388 8.12 -0.92 6.29
CA SER A 388 7.48 -1.89 5.40
C SER A 388 7.73 -1.56 3.93
N GLY A 389 7.73 -2.57 3.05
CA GLY A 389 8.14 -2.39 1.65
C GLY A 389 7.04 -2.63 0.62
N ILE A 390 7.10 -1.87 -0.47
CA ILE A 390 6.49 -2.21 -1.76
C ILE A 390 7.63 -2.35 -2.77
N LYS A 391 7.75 -3.51 -3.42
CA LYS A 391 8.87 -3.81 -4.33
C LYS A 391 8.40 -4.38 -5.66
N ASN A 392 9.01 -3.94 -6.76
CA ASN A 392 8.99 -4.65 -8.04
C ASN A 392 10.43 -4.79 -8.54
N GLY A 393 11.00 -5.98 -8.42
CA GLY A 393 12.43 -6.22 -8.63
C GLY A 393 12.73 -7.23 -9.73
N THR A 394 13.89 -7.07 -10.35
CA THR A 394 14.56 -8.10 -11.18
C THR A 394 15.97 -8.37 -10.66
N SER A 395 16.43 -9.62 -10.78
CA SER A 395 17.80 -10.00 -10.43
C SER A 395 18.53 -10.78 -11.53
N ASP A 396 18.00 -10.80 -12.75
CA ASP A 396 18.60 -11.51 -13.89
C ASP A 396 18.44 -10.67 -15.18
N ILE A 397 18.26 -11.28 -16.36
CA ILE A 397 18.19 -10.58 -17.66
C ILE A 397 16.84 -9.85 -17.88
N GLY A 398 15.74 -10.35 -17.33
CA GLY A 398 14.40 -9.78 -17.53
C GLY A 398 14.24 -8.39 -16.90
N ARG A 399 13.42 -7.50 -17.50
CA ARG A 399 13.16 -6.18 -16.90
C ARG A 399 12.23 -6.27 -15.69
N ALA A 400 12.44 -5.41 -14.70
CA ALA A 400 11.46 -5.22 -13.64
C ALA A 400 10.19 -4.55 -14.20
N GLY A 401 9.04 -4.91 -13.63
CA GLY A 401 7.75 -4.33 -14.01
C GLY A 401 7.55 -2.97 -13.34
N ASN A 402 6.54 -2.23 -13.78
CA ASN A 402 6.26 -0.90 -13.25
C ASN A 402 5.43 -0.97 -11.97
N ILE A 403 5.54 0.05 -11.12
CA ILE A 403 4.68 0.27 -9.97
C ILE A 403 3.77 1.46 -10.28
N ARG A 404 2.45 1.26 -10.21
CA ARG A 404 1.46 2.33 -10.39
C ARG A 404 0.61 2.47 -9.14
N ILE A 405 0.66 3.65 -8.52
CA ILE A 405 -0.07 3.94 -7.28
C ILE A 405 -1.02 5.11 -7.51
N ARG A 406 -2.29 4.90 -7.16
CA ARG A 406 -3.29 5.95 -7.04
C ARG A 406 -3.84 5.95 -5.61
N ALA A 407 -3.55 7.01 -4.88
CA ALA A 407 -4.10 7.27 -3.55
C ALA A 407 -4.49 8.75 -3.43
N SER A 408 -5.24 9.16 -2.41
CA SER A 408 -5.36 10.58 -2.07
C SER A 408 -4.24 11.01 -1.12
N ASP A 409 -3.80 10.10 -0.26
CA ASP A 409 -2.81 10.37 0.77
C ASP A 409 -1.82 9.20 0.86
N ILE A 410 -0.54 9.48 0.67
CA ILE A 410 0.55 8.49 0.77
C ILE A 410 1.48 8.92 1.90
N GLN A 411 1.73 8.00 2.83
CA GLN A 411 2.55 8.25 4.01
C GLN A 411 3.57 7.13 4.22
N LEU A 412 4.85 7.48 4.25
CA LEU A 412 5.97 6.57 4.53
C LEU A 412 6.66 7.08 5.82
N PHE A 413 6.61 6.30 6.90
CA PHE A 413 7.26 6.67 8.17
C PHE A 413 8.17 5.57 8.68
N GLY A 414 9.47 5.84 8.71
CA GLY A 414 10.38 4.96 9.43
C GLY A 414 10.29 5.21 10.93
N VAL A 415 10.87 4.29 11.69
CA VAL A 415 11.07 4.43 13.12
C VAL A 415 12.56 4.38 13.39
N GLN A 416 13.06 5.35 14.14
CA GLN A 416 14.46 5.40 14.54
C GLN A 416 14.81 4.10 15.30
N PRO A 417 15.92 3.40 14.97
CA PRO A 417 16.36 2.28 15.75
C PRO A 417 16.63 2.76 17.18
N THR A 418 16.08 2.02 18.15
CA THR A 418 16.36 2.28 19.56
C THR A 418 17.68 1.61 19.95
N GLN A 419 18.34 2.10 20.99
CA GLN A 419 19.57 1.50 21.54
C GLN A 419 19.40 0.01 21.91
N ASP A 420 18.17 -0.42 22.16
CA ASP A 420 17.80 -1.79 22.56
C ASP A 420 17.57 -2.75 21.36
N GLU A 421 17.44 -2.23 20.13
CA GLU A 421 17.30 -3.00 18.88
C GLU A 421 18.29 -2.51 17.81
N PRO A 422 19.62 -2.71 18.01
CA PRO A 422 20.63 -2.35 17.01
C PRO A 422 20.63 -3.40 15.89
N GLY A 423 19.78 -3.23 14.88
CA GLY A 423 19.77 -4.13 13.73
C GLY A 423 18.72 -3.80 12.67
N ARG A 424 19.19 -3.52 11.44
CA ARG A 424 18.44 -3.37 10.18
C ARG A 424 16.96 -2.97 10.35
N VAL A 425 16.73 -1.68 10.59
CA VAL A 425 15.41 -1.10 10.30
C VAL A 425 15.15 -1.33 8.82
N SER A 426 14.08 -2.05 8.47
CA SER A 426 13.61 -2.06 7.09
C SER A 426 12.94 -0.70 6.87
N PRO A 427 13.58 0.25 6.18
CA PRO A 427 12.97 1.55 5.96
C PRO A 427 11.67 1.36 5.18
N PRO A 428 10.68 2.26 5.35
CA PRO A 428 9.53 2.23 4.48
C PRO A 428 9.96 2.61 3.08
N VAL A 429 9.71 1.71 2.14
CA VAL A 429 10.24 1.86 0.78
C VAL A 429 9.19 1.50 -0.26
N ILE A 430 9.12 2.28 -1.33
CA ILE A 430 8.47 1.91 -2.59
C ILE A 430 9.58 1.88 -3.64
N VAL A 431 9.95 0.68 -4.11
CA VAL A 431 11.14 0.52 -4.96
C VAL A 431 10.85 -0.31 -6.21
N ALA A 432 11.30 0.17 -7.36
CA ALA A 432 11.48 -0.63 -8.56
C ALA A 432 12.98 -0.82 -8.80
N GLU A 433 13.45 -2.07 -8.82
CA GLU A 433 14.88 -2.38 -8.65
C GLU A 433 15.41 -3.33 -9.73
N ALA A 434 16.61 -3.04 -10.24
CA ALA A 434 17.48 -4.03 -10.87
C ALA A 434 18.61 -4.38 -9.89
N ALA A 435 18.63 -5.61 -9.39
CA ALA A 435 19.56 -6.06 -8.36
C ALA A 435 21.00 -6.20 -8.90
N GLU A 436 21.96 -6.37 -7.99
CA GLU A 436 23.37 -6.56 -8.33
C GLU A 436 23.54 -7.74 -9.31
N GLY A 437 24.27 -7.51 -10.40
CA GLY A 437 24.48 -8.50 -11.46
C GLY A 437 23.32 -8.65 -12.47
N SER A 438 22.18 -7.97 -12.26
CA SER A 438 21.07 -7.96 -13.23
C SER A 438 21.47 -7.27 -14.54
N GLN A 439 21.01 -7.82 -15.67
CA GLN A 439 21.14 -7.19 -16.99
C GLN A 439 19.84 -6.51 -17.45
N GLY A 440 18.74 -6.74 -16.73
CA GLY A 440 17.45 -6.13 -16.99
C GLY A 440 17.33 -4.72 -16.42
N ASP A 441 16.57 -3.86 -17.10
CA ASP A 441 16.28 -2.52 -16.62
C ASP A 441 15.38 -2.56 -15.37
N ALA A 442 15.58 -1.60 -14.47
CA ALA A 442 14.66 -1.35 -13.37
C ALA A 442 13.32 -0.79 -13.90
N GLY A 443 12.23 -1.07 -13.19
CA GLY A 443 10.90 -0.62 -13.57
C GLY A 443 10.67 0.87 -13.30
N ASN A 444 9.60 1.43 -13.89
CA ASN A 444 9.18 2.80 -13.59
C ASN A 444 8.21 2.83 -12.39
N ILE A 445 8.14 3.97 -11.71
CA ILE A 445 7.16 4.24 -10.66
C ILE A 445 6.30 5.43 -11.09
N ASP A 446 4.99 5.22 -11.20
CA ASP A 446 3.98 6.25 -11.46
C ASP A 446 3.08 6.46 -10.23
N ILE A 447 3.15 7.64 -9.61
CA ILE A 447 2.34 7.99 -8.44
C ILE A 447 1.40 9.14 -8.77
N ARG A 448 0.11 8.95 -8.50
CA ARG A 448 -0.90 10.01 -8.48
C ARG A 448 -1.47 10.11 -7.08
N THR A 449 -1.31 11.28 -6.45
CA THR A 449 -1.80 11.56 -5.11
C THR A 449 -2.32 12.98 -4.95
N ASP A 450 -3.01 13.27 -3.86
CA ASP A 450 -3.22 14.65 -3.44
C ASP A 450 -2.02 15.07 -2.60
N ARG A 451 -1.68 14.26 -1.60
CA ARG A 451 -0.57 14.50 -0.68
C ARG A 451 0.40 13.32 -0.61
N LEU A 452 1.70 13.60 -0.60
CA LEU A 452 2.77 12.64 -0.33
C LEU A 452 3.61 13.12 0.86
N ILE A 453 3.74 12.27 1.87
CA ILE A 453 4.59 12.50 3.04
C ILE A 453 5.58 11.33 3.16
N ALA A 454 6.87 11.62 3.11
CA ALA A 454 7.92 10.65 3.42
C ALA A 454 8.79 11.20 4.55
N GLN A 455 8.81 10.51 5.69
CA GLN A 455 9.55 10.95 6.86
C GLN A 455 10.40 9.84 7.46
N GLU A 456 11.47 10.27 8.13
CA GLU A 456 12.33 9.40 8.93
C GLU A 456 12.76 8.15 8.13
N GLY A 457 13.47 8.35 7.01
CA GLY A 457 13.96 7.26 6.17
C GLY A 457 12.94 6.67 5.19
N GLY A 458 11.76 7.28 5.02
CA GLY A 458 10.82 6.92 3.95
C GLY A 458 11.36 7.19 2.53
N GLN A 459 11.43 6.18 1.67
CA GLN A 459 12.04 6.26 0.34
C GLN A 459 11.11 5.81 -0.78
N ILE A 460 11.20 6.50 -1.93
CA ILE A 460 10.60 6.05 -3.20
C ILE A 460 11.70 6.06 -4.26
N SER A 461 11.96 4.91 -4.89
CA SER A 461 13.16 4.79 -5.74
C SER A 461 13.01 3.90 -6.96
N THR A 462 13.62 4.32 -8.06
CA THR A 462 13.88 3.50 -9.25
C THR A 462 15.40 3.29 -9.37
N THR A 463 15.90 2.18 -8.86
CA THR A 463 17.36 2.00 -8.65
C THR A 463 17.92 0.81 -9.43
N THR A 464 19.13 0.95 -9.96
CA THR A 464 19.91 -0.16 -10.53
C THR A 464 21.23 -0.36 -9.79
N PHE A 465 21.54 -1.62 -9.50
CA PHE A 465 22.83 -2.11 -9.03
C PHE A 465 23.52 -2.98 -10.11
N GLY A 466 22.90 -3.12 -11.28
CA GLY A 466 23.32 -4.01 -12.35
C GLY A 466 23.82 -3.27 -13.59
N SER A 467 23.81 -3.96 -14.72
CA SER A 467 24.14 -3.37 -16.03
C SER A 467 22.92 -2.79 -16.76
N GLY A 468 21.70 -3.14 -16.34
CA GLY A 468 20.47 -2.51 -16.81
C GLY A 468 20.26 -1.10 -16.22
N ASN A 469 19.47 -0.27 -16.89
CA ASN A 469 19.28 1.13 -16.51
C ASN A 469 18.29 1.29 -15.34
N ALA A 470 18.44 2.36 -14.57
CA ALA A 470 17.42 2.79 -13.62
C ALA A 470 16.17 3.35 -14.35
N GLY A 471 15.00 3.18 -13.74
CA GLY A 471 13.72 3.62 -14.30
C GLY A 471 13.38 5.08 -14.03
N ARG A 472 12.22 5.52 -14.54
CA ARG A 472 11.61 6.83 -14.27
C ARG A 472 10.72 6.78 -13.02
N LEU A 473 10.89 7.75 -12.13
CA LEU A 473 9.99 8.04 -11.02
C LEU A 473 9.15 9.28 -11.37
N ALA A 474 7.86 9.11 -11.63
CA ALA A 474 6.93 10.19 -11.94
C ALA A 474 5.90 10.37 -10.81
N ILE A 475 5.84 11.56 -10.22
CA ILE A 475 4.93 11.90 -9.12
C ILE A 475 4.09 13.12 -9.51
N LEU A 476 2.78 12.92 -9.56
CA LEU A 476 1.77 13.98 -9.67
C LEU A 476 1.03 14.08 -8.34
N ALA A 477 1.31 15.14 -7.57
CA ALA A 477 0.64 15.43 -6.29
C ALA A 477 -0.18 16.73 -6.41
N THR A 478 -1.51 16.64 -6.26
CA THR A 478 -2.39 17.79 -6.50
C THR A 478 -2.41 18.84 -5.39
N ASP A 479 -1.84 18.55 -4.22
CA ASP A 479 -1.75 19.46 -3.07
C ASP A 479 -0.29 19.68 -2.62
N SER A 480 0.40 18.62 -2.17
CA SER A 480 1.76 18.77 -1.63
C SER A 480 2.61 17.50 -1.62
N ILE A 481 3.92 17.69 -1.69
CA ILE A 481 4.95 16.69 -1.39
C ILE A 481 5.83 17.22 -0.25
N ARG A 482 5.95 16.46 0.83
CA ARG A 482 6.80 16.76 1.98
C ARG A 482 7.74 15.61 2.29
N LEU A 483 9.04 15.88 2.22
CA LEU A 483 10.12 14.94 2.53
C LEU A 483 10.87 15.48 3.76
N SER A 484 11.04 14.69 4.81
CA SER A 484 11.75 15.17 6.01
C SER A 484 12.43 14.09 6.83
N GLY A 485 13.68 14.30 7.21
CA GLY A 485 14.38 13.41 8.15
C GLY A 485 15.17 12.28 7.48
N ALA A 486 15.87 11.53 8.32
CA ALA A 486 16.70 10.39 7.97
C ALA A 486 16.79 9.48 9.19
N VAL A 487 16.89 8.17 8.98
CA VAL A 487 17.01 7.17 10.04
C VAL A 487 18.34 6.45 9.90
N GLY A 488 19.02 6.17 11.02
CA GLY A 488 20.32 5.50 11.03
C GLY A 488 21.28 6.15 12.02
N ASP A 489 22.53 5.70 11.98
CA ASP A 489 23.61 6.32 12.75
C ASP A 489 24.12 7.56 12.03
N PHE A 490 23.88 8.74 12.60
CA PHE A 490 24.35 10.01 12.02
C PHE A 490 25.88 10.16 12.07
N SER A 491 26.58 9.31 12.83
CA SER A 491 28.06 9.24 12.85
C SER A 491 28.64 8.30 11.80
N ASP A 492 27.83 7.38 11.26
CA ASP A 492 28.20 6.45 10.19
C ASP A 492 27.32 6.68 8.96
N LEU A 493 27.82 7.54 8.07
CA LEU A 493 27.09 8.00 6.88
C LEU A 493 26.72 6.86 5.91
N ASP A 494 27.40 5.71 5.97
CA ASP A 494 27.09 4.54 5.16
C ASP A 494 25.82 3.81 5.64
N ASN A 495 25.44 4.02 6.90
CA ASN A 495 24.25 3.45 7.53
C ASN A 495 23.09 4.45 7.69
N LEU A 496 23.22 5.66 7.14
CA LEU A 496 22.17 6.67 7.16
C LEU A 496 21.20 6.47 5.99
N ILE A 497 19.93 6.27 6.31
CA ILE A 497 18.83 6.13 5.35
C ILE A 497 18.04 7.44 5.33
N GLU A 498 18.28 8.25 4.33
CA GLU A 498 17.59 9.53 4.15
C GLU A 498 16.17 9.32 3.61
N SER A 499 15.23 10.17 4.04
CA SER A 499 13.94 10.28 3.35
C SER A 499 14.13 10.92 1.99
N GLY A 500 13.48 10.38 0.96
CA GLY A 500 13.68 10.95 -0.35
C GLY A 500 13.06 10.24 -1.54
N LEU A 501 13.33 10.84 -2.69
CA LEU A 501 12.96 10.38 -4.01
C LEU A 501 14.23 10.13 -4.83
N PHE A 502 14.38 8.92 -5.38
CA PHE A 502 15.63 8.49 -5.98
C PHE A 502 15.42 7.85 -7.36
N ALA A 503 16.29 8.16 -8.32
CA ALA A 503 16.40 7.41 -9.58
C ALA A 503 17.87 7.20 -9.92
N SER A 504 18.47 6.17 -9.32
CA SER A 504 19.92 6.08 -9.18
C SER A 504 20.54 4.82 -9.77
N ALA A 505 21.75 4.98 -10.32
CA ALA A 505 22.67 3.88 -10.59
C ALA A 505 23.71 3.86 -9.47
N GLU A 506 23.68 2.82 -8.66
CA GLU A 506 24.47 2.70 -7.42
C GLU A 506 25.91 2.24 -7.70
N PRO A 507 26.85 2.34 -6.74
CA PRO A 507 28.23 1.92 -6.92
C PRO A 507 28.33 0.48 -7.44
N GLY A 508 29.12 0.27 -8.51
CA GLY A 508 29.25 -1.03 -9.19
C GLY A 508 28.27 -1.24 -10.35
N ALA A 509 27.23 -0.41 -10.50
CA ALA A 509 26.33 -0.45 -11.64
C ALA A 509 27.03 0.07 -12.91
N THR A 510 26.74 -0.54 -14.06
CA THR A 510 27.18 -0.04 -15.38
C THR A 510 26.05 0.54 -16.21
N GLY A 511 24.80 0.41 -15.74
CA GLY A 511 23.63 1.04 -16.33
C GLY A 511 23.56 2.55 -16.06
N ASP A 512 22.65 3.23 -16.75
CA ASP A 512 22.44 4.67 -16.59
C ASP A 512 21.50 4.96 -15.40
N ALA A 513 21.69 6.14 -14.79
CA ALA A 513 20.72 6.65 -13.81
C ALA A 513 19.41 7.08 -14.49
N GLY A 514 18.34 7.13 -13.70
CA GLY A 514 17.00 7.35 -14.20
C GLY A 514 16.59 8.82 -14.22
N THR A 515 15.28 9.04 -14.31
CA THR A 515 14.67 10.37 -14.24
C THR A 515 13.71 10.45 -13.06
N VAL A 516 13.71 11.59 -12.36
CA VAL A 516 12.68 11.94 -11.38
C VAL A 516 11.88 13.12 -11.93
N ASP A 517 10.58 12.93 -12.10
CA ASP A 517 9.65 13.96 -12.56
C ASP A 517 8.61 14.25 -11.48
N ILE A 518 8.61 15.49 -10.99
CA ILE A 518 7.73 15.93 -9.90
C ILE A 518 6.85 17.06 -10.39
N THR A 519 5.54 16.92 -10.17
CA THR A 519 4.57 17.99 -10.39
C THR A 519 3.71 18.14 -9.15
N THR A 520 3.80 19.29 -8.47
CA THR A 520 2.99 19.57 -7.28
C THR A 520 2.88 21.06 -6.98
N PRO A 521 1.79 21.59 -6.42
CA PRO A 521 1.76 22.99 -6.01
C PRO A 521 2.81 23.33 -4.94
N ASN A 522 3.04 22.44 -3.98
CA ASN A 522 3.94 22.68 -2.85
C ASN A 522 4.94 21.54 -2.67
N LEU A 523 6.22 21.82 -2.86
CA LEU A 523 7.31 20.89 -2.57
C LEU A 523 8.09 21.37 -1.35
N THR A 524 8.27 20.48 -0.37
CA THR A 524 9.05 20.77 0.84
C THR A 524 10.03 19.64 1.11
N VAL A 525 11.32 19.98 1.19
CA VAL A 525 12.41 19.06 1.50
C VAL A 525 13.16 19.59 2.71
N GLU A 526 13.17 18.83 3.81
CA GLU A 526 13.69 19.34 5.08
C GLU A 526 14.52 18.33 5.87
N ASN A 527 15.29 18.83 6.84
CA ASN A 527 15.89 18.04 7.92
C ASN A 527 16.69 16.81 7.43
N GLY A 528 17.50 16.95 6.38
CA GLY A 528 18.32 15.87 5.83
C GLY A 528 17.66 15.02 4.74
N ALA A 529 16.45 15.35 4.30
CA ALA A 529 15.82 14.68 3.17
C ALA A 529 16.47 15.08 1.83
N ALA A 530 16.35 14.21 0.83
CA ALA A 530 16.97 14.39 -0.48
C ALA A 530 16.05 14.00 -1.65
N ILE A 531 16.25 14.66 -2.78
CA ILE A 531 15.78 14.21 -4.10
C ILE A 531 17.01 14.05 -4.96
N SER A 532 17.25 12.84 -5.47
CA SER A 532 18.54 12.50 -6.06
C SER A 532 18.44 11.60 -7.29
N VAL A 533 19.17 11.96 -8.34
CA VAL A 533 19.35 11.16 -9.56
C VAL A 533 20.81 10.81 -9.78
N ARG A 534 21.43 10.33 -8.69
CA ARG A 534 22.86 9.98 -8.63
C ARG A 534 23.21 8.86 -9.61
N ASN A 535 24.32 9.01 -10.32
CA ASN A 535 24.85 8.00 -11.24
C ASN A 535 26.29 7.60 -10.87
N PHE A 536 26.55 6.31 -10.67
CA PHE A 536 27.90 5.71 -10.67
C PHE A 536 28.21 4.90 -11.95
N GLY A 537 27.22 4.75 -12.84
CA GLY A 537 27.36 4.09 -14.14
C GLY A 537 27.75 5.07 -15.25
N ARG A 538 27.15 4.93 -16.43
CA ARG A 538 27.63 5.64 -17.64
C ARG A 538 27.09 7.07 -17.78
N GLN A 539 25.76 7.27 -17.76
CA GLN A 539 25.11 8.58 -17.93
C GLN A 539 24.43 9.10 -16.66
N GLY A 540 24.59 10.41 -16.41
CA GLY A 540 23.95 11.10 -15.29
C GLY A 540 22.43 11.16 -15.44
N GLY A 541 21.70 11.13 -14.32
CA GLY A 541 20.25 11.18 -14.31
C GLY A 541 19.68 12.60 -14.48
N THR A 542 18.36 12.69 -14.68
CA THR A 542 17.65 13.97 -14.83
C THR A 542 16.59 14.16 -13.74
N LEU A 543 16.62 15.32 -13.09
CA LEU A 543 15.63 15.74 -12.11
C LEU A 543 14.79 16.89 -12.68
N ASN A 544 13.50 16.67 -12.88
CA ASN A 544 12.53 17.66 -13.34
C ASN A 544 11.54 17.98 -12.22
N ILE A 545 11.44 19.26 -11.84
CA ILE A 545 10.51 19.74 -10.81
C ILE A 545 9.67 20.86 -11.40
N THR A 546 8.35 20.68 -11.36
CA THR A 546 7.36 21.72 -11.64
C THR A 546 6.54 21.95 -10.38
N ALA A 547 6.74 23.08 -9.72
CA ALA A 547 6.03 23.40 -8.49
C ALA A 547 5.90 24.90 -8.25
N ASN A 548 4.76 25.35 -7.72
CA ASN A 548 4.52 26.77 -7.44
C ASN A 548 5.40 27.25 -6.27
N SER A 549 5.53 26.44 -5.23
CA SER A 549 6.40 26.74 -4.08
C SER A 549 7.35 25.59 -3.80
N ILE A 550 8.63 25.91 -3.63
CA ILE A 550 9.68 24.98 -3.23
C ILE A 550 10.37 25.53 -1.99
N LEU A 551 10.36 24.74 -0.91
CA LEU A 551 11.11 25.01 0.32
C LEU A 551 12.18 23.93 0.50
N LEU A 552 13.44 24.36 0.53
CA LEU A 552 14.57 23.56 1.00
C LEU A 552 15.03 24.12 2.35
N ASP A 553 14.98 23.29 3.39
CA ASP A 553 15.37 23.69 4.74
C ASP A 553 16.15 22.58 5.45
N GLY A 554 17.47 22.70 5.57
CA GLY A 554 18.28 21.68 6.26
C GLY A 554 17.98 21.53 7.76
N GLY A 555 17.28 22.49 8.36
CA GLY A 555 17.01 22.50 9.79
C GLY A 555 18.28 22.34 10.63
N GLU A 556 18.16 21.68 11.78
CA GLU A 556 19.28 21.45 12.70
C GLU A 556 20.07 20.17 12.38
N ARG A 557 19.53 19.28 11.54
CA ARG A 557 20.06 17.91 11.39
C ARG A 557 21.09 17.77 10.28
N ARG A 558 20.71 18.11 9.05
CA ARG A 558 21.51 17.86 7.84
C ARG A 558 20.90 18.62 6.66
N GLN A 559 21.72 18.97 5.68
CA GLN A 559 21.30 19.73 4.51
C GLN A 559 20.09 19.09 3.80
N ALA A 560 19.12 19.90 3.40
CA ALA A 560 18.11 19.49 2.41
C ALA A 560 18.74 19.54 1.02
N ARG A 561 18.56 18.49 0.20
CA ARG A 561 19.34 18.30 -1.03
C ARG A 561 18.50 18.01 -2.27
N LEU A 562 18.77 18.73 -3.34
CA LEU A 562 18.40 18.36 -4.72
C LEU A 562 19.69 18.03 -5.48
N THR A 563 19.87 16.80 -5.93
CA THR A 563 21.15 16.35 -6.51
C THR A 563 21.02 15.58 -7.82
N ALA A 564 21.75 16.01 -8.84
CA ALA A 564 21.96 15.27 -10.09
C ALA A 564 23.45 14.99 -10.28
N PHE A 565 23.97 14.07 -9.47
CA PHE A 565 25.38 13.78 -9.37
C PHE A 565 25.85 12.73 -10.39
N THR A 566 27.07 12.88 -10.89
CA THR A 566 27.73 11.88 -11.75
C THR A 566 29.12 11.49 -11.23
N ALA A 567 29.29 10.20 -10.93
CA ALA A 567 30.55 9.50 -10.77
C ALA A 567 30.72 8.51 -11.92
N ALA A 568 30.97 8.99 -13.14
CA ALA A 568 31.27 8.07 -14.23
C ALA A 568 32.71 7.56 -14.07
N GLU A 569 32.88 6.26 -13.83
CA GLU A 569 34.18 5.56 -13.89
C GLU A 569 34.69 5.38 -15.34
N SER A 570 33.89 5.78 -16.35
CA SER A 570 34.20 5.56 -17.77
C SER A 570 34.97 6.72 -18.40
N GLU A 571 36.08 6.39 -19.07
CA GLU A 571 36.97 7.31 -19.83
C GLU A 571 36.28 8.15 -20.93
N ILE A 572 34.99 7.91 -21.20
CA ILE A 572 34.21 8.60 -22.22
C ILE A 572 33.26 9.57 -21.53
N GLY A 573 33.77 10.74 -21.16
CA GLY A 573 32.99 11.78 -20.49
C GLY A 573 31.77 12.21 -21.32
N GLN A 574 30.56 11.84 -20.86
CA GLN A 574 29.26 12.47 -21.17
C GLN A 574 28.19 12.22 -20.07
N GLY A 575 28.59 12.09 -18.80
CA GLY A 575 27.65 11.95 -17.69
C GLY A 575 27.21 13.29 -17.12
N ILE A 576 26.43 14.09 -17.86
CA ILE A 576 25.99 15.41 -17.37
C ILE A 576 24.63 15.24 -16.68
N GLY A 577 24.63 14.99 -15.36
CA GLY A 577 23.40 15.02 -14.58
C GLY A 577 22.70 16.38 -14.76
N THR A 578 21.37 16.40 -14.82
CA THR A 578 20.64 17.66 -15.08
C THR A 578 19.56 17.89 -14.04
N ILE A 579 19.48 19.11 -13.52
CA ILE A 579 18.37 19.59 -12.67
C ILE A 579 17.61 20.67 -13.43
N ASN A 580 16.31 20.47 -13.61
CA ASN A 580 15.38 21.45 -14.19
C ASN A 580 14.31 21.79 -13.15
N ILE A 581 14.19 23.06 -12.80
CA ILE A 581 13.15 23.60 -11.93
C ILE A 581 12.34 24.60 -12.75
N GLN A 582 11.03 24.40 -12.86
CA GLN A 582 10.14 25.14 -13.75
C GLN A 582 8.99 25.81 -12.99
N ASP A 583 8.80 27.09 -13.28
CA ASP A 583 7.71 27.96 -12.86
C ASP A 583 7.43 28.04 -11.33
N PRO A 584 8.44 28.06 -10.43
CA PRO A 584 8.16 28.37 -9.04
C PRO A 584 7.85 29.86 -8.86
N ASP A 585 6.70 30.17 -8.26
CA ASP A 585 6.42 31.50 -7.70
C ASP A 585 7.49 31.85 -6.63
N LEU A 586 7.92 30.83 -5.87
CA LEU A 586 8.83 30.99 -4.74
C LEU A 586 9.72 29.75 -4.52
N LEU A 587 11.03 29.93 -4.62
CA LEU A 587 12.06 28.96 -4.23
C LEU A 587 12.85 29.52 -3.03
N ILE A 588 12.70 28.90 -1.86
CA ILE A 588 13.38 29.28 -0.62
C ILE A 588 14.43 28.23 -0.24
N MET A 589 15.64 28.69 0.08
CA MET A 589 16.73 27.88 0.61
C MET A 589 17.13 28.38 2.02
N ARG A 590 17.16 27.48 2.99
CA ARG A 590 17.53 27.74 4.40
C ARG A 590 18.44 26.67 4.97
N ASN A 591 19.21 27.04 5.99
CA ASN A 591 19.94 26.12 6.87
C ASN A 591 20.82 25.10 6.11
N GLY A 592 21.74 25.59 5.27
CA GLY A 592 22.72 24.77 4.57
C GLY A 592 22.16 24.02 3.36
N SER A 593 21.04 24.45 2.78
CA SER A 593 20.37 23.71 1.70
C SER A 593 21.18 23.72 0.41
N ARG A 594 21.09 22.63 -0.38
CA ARG A 594 21.94 22.43 -1.57
C ARG A 594 21.13 22.05 -2.81
N ILE A 595 21.43 22.72 -3.92
CA ILE A 595 21.06 22.30 -5.28
C ILE A 595 22.35 22.01 -6.03
N SER A 596 22.62 20.75 -6.37
CA SER A 596 23.92 20.36 -6.90
C SER A 596 23.87 19.39 -8.08
N ALA A 597 24.64 19.71 -9.10
CA ALA A 597 24.90 18.82 -10.22
C ALA A 597 26.40 18.50 -10.35
N ALA A 598 27.14 18.45 -9.23
CA ALA A 598 28.59 18.25 -9.24
C ALA A 598 29.01 16.84 -9.69
N SER A 599 30.29 16.70 -10.09
CA SER A 599 30.93 15.40 -10.40
C SER A 599 31.95 14.98 -9.33
N ILE A 600 32.28 13.67 -9.29
CA ILE A 600 33.18 13.10 -8.27
C ILE A 600 34.62 13.67 -8.33
N THR A 601 35.27 13.61 -7.16
CA THR A 601 36.59 14.15 -6.81
C THR A 601 37.70 13.09 -6.76
N ASP A 602 37.88 12.27 -7.79
CA ASP A 602 39.13 11.51 -7.96
C ASP A 602 40.00 12.17 -9.04
N ALA A 603 41.29 12.34 -8.75
CA ALA A 603 42.28 12.89 -9.66
C ALA A 603 42.48 12.05 -10.93
N ASN A 604 42.01 10.80 -10.93
CA ASN A 604 42.11 9.89 -12.07
C ASN A 604 40.87 9.90 -13.00
N LEU A 605 39.79 10.63 -12.66
CA LEU A 605 38.54 10.66 -13.43
C LEU A 605 38.32 12.04 -14.10
N THR A 606 37.92 12.04 -15.37
CA THR A 606 37.71 13.27 -16.18
C THR A 606 36.24 13.69 -16.31
N ALA A 607 35.35 13.13 -15.47
CA ALA A 607 33.91 13.38 -15.55
C ALA A 607 33.57 14.87 -15.36
N GLY A 608 32.86 15.44 -16.33
CA GLY A 608 32.33 16.81 -16.22
C GLY A 608 31.15 16.88 -15.26
N ALA A 609 30.94 18.07 -14.69
CA ALA A 609 29.76 18.34 -13.89
C ALA A 609 28.50 18.51 -14.76
N GLY A 610 27.37 18.32 -14.10
CA GLY A 610 26.02 18.43 -14.61
C GLY A 610 25.55 19.85 -14.92
N ASN A 611 24.32 20.02 -15.41
CA ASN A 611 23.71 21.34 -15.62
C ASN A 611 22.58 21.60 -14.62
N ILE A 612 22.40 22.86 -14.26
CA ILE A 612 21.30 23.33 -13.41
C ILE A 612 20.53 24.40 -14.18
N HIS A 613 19.22 24.22 -14.30
CA HIS A 613 18.31 25.18 -14.90
C HIS A 613 17.18 25.51 -13.92
N ILE A 614 17.07 26.79 -13.56
CA ILE A 614 15.98 27.33 -12.75
C ILE A 614 15.27 28.37 -13.62
N ASP A 615 14.06 28.06 -14.06
CA ASP A 615 13.24 28.93 -14.90
C ASP A 615 11.98 29.35 -14.13
N ALA A 616 11.98 30.59 -13.66
CA ALA A 616 10.92 31.18 -12.83
C ALA A 616 10.73 32.66 -13.19
N PRO A 617 10.40 33.02 -14.44
CA PRO A 617 10.43 34.39 -14.94
C PRO A 617 9.60 35.39 -14.10
N ASP A 618 8.53 34.90 -13.46
CA ASP A 618 7.66 35.69 -12.57
C ASP A 618 7.92 35.48 -11.07
N GLY A 619 8.79 34.53 -10.71
CA GLY A 619 9.03 34.08 -9.33
C GLY A 619 10.33 34.55 -8.69
N PHE A 620 10.50 34.25 -7.40
CA PHE A 620 11.67 34.66 -6.61
C PHE A 620 12.52 33.48 -6.12
N LEU A 621 13.83 33.65 -6.22
CA LEU A 621 14.83 32.80 -5.55
C LEU A 621 15.34 33.49 -4.29
N ILE A 622 15.14 32.89 -3.13
CA ILE A 622 15.52 33.45 -1.82
C ILE A 622 16.41 32.46 -1.08
N ALA A 623 17.67 32.81 -0.88
CA ALA A 623 18.54 32.15 0.09
C ALA A 623 18.56 32.96 1.38
N ALA A 624 18.37 32.30 2.53
CA ALA A 624 18.52 32.98 3.81
C ALA A 624 19.98 33.44 3.99
N PRO A 625 20.25 34.72 4.33
CA PRO A 625 21.61 35.23 4.46
C PRO A 625 22.42 34.46 5.50
N GLN A 626 23.70 34.24 5.22
CA GLN A 626 24.66 33.61 6.15
C GLN A 626 24.25 32.21 6.62
N GLN A 627 23.58 31.43 5.75
CA GLN A 627 23.12 30.08 6.07
C GLN A 627 23.69 29.02 5.12
N ASP A 628 24.84 29.24 4.48
CA ASP A 628 25.57 28.22 3.69
C ASP A 628 24.71 27.52 2.62
N ASN A 629 23.81 28.27 1.96
CA ASN A 629 22.92 27.72 0.95
C ASN A 629 23.55 27.81 -0.44
N ASP A 630 23.72 26.68 -1.10
CA ASP A 630 24.59 26.59 -2.27
C ASP A 630 23.89 26.02 -3.50
N ILE A 631 24.18 26.63 -4.66
CA ILE A 631 23.80 26.15 -5.98
C ILE A 631 25.09 25.89 -6.77
N PHE A 632 25.45 24.64 -7.01
CA PHE A 632 26.74 24.35 -7.63
C PHE A 632 26.75 23.18 -8.60
N ALA A 633 27.51 23.36 -9.67
CA ALA A 633 27.78 22.38 -10.71
C ALA A 633 29.30 22.32 -10.97
N SER A 634 30.07 22.17 -9.89
CA SER A 634 31.52 22.16 -9.93
C SER A 634 32.10 20.78 -10.26
N ALA A 635 33.29 20.78 -10.87
CA ALA A 635 34.01 19.57 -11.28
C ALA A 635 35.45 19.54 -10.74
N PHE A 636 35.99 18.33 -10.53
CA PHE A 636 37.39 18.19 -10.08
C PHE A 636 38.38 18.32 -11.24
N ALA A 637 38.38 17.39 -12.20
CA ALA A 637 39.26 17.42 -13.38
C ALA A 637 38.51 17.53 -14.72
N GLY A 638 37.21 17.24 -14.74
CA GLY A 638 36.35 17.45 -15.92
C GLY A 638 35.92 18.91 -16.10
N ARG A 639 35.12 19.18 -17.14
CA ARG A 639 34.53 20.51 -17.36
C ARG A 639 33.50 20.82 -16.27
N GLY A 640 33.49 22.05 -15.75
CA GLY A 640 32.42 22.56 -14.89
C GLY A 640 31.09 22.69 -15.64
N GLY A 641 30.00 22.66 -14.89
CA GLY A 641 28.63 22.61 -15.41
C GLY A 641 28.07 23.96 -15.83
N ASN A 642 26.92 24.01 -16.50
CA ASN A 642 26.25 25.28 -16.78
C ASN A 642 25.08 25.49 -15.82
N ILE A 643 25.05 26.66 -15.18
CA ILE A 643 24.00 27.11 -14.27
C ILE A 643 23.25 28.25 -14.95
N ASN A 644 21.99 28.02 -15.31
CA ASN A 644 21.12 29.02 -15.94
C ASN A 644 19.94 29.32 -15.01
N ILE A 645 19.88 30.54 -14.49
CA ILE A 645 18.84 31.00 -13.57
C ILE A 645 18.11 32.19 -14.21
N THR A 646 16.82 32.01 -14.48
CA THR A 646 15.91 33.05 -14.96
C THR A 646 14.87 33.28 -13.86
N VAL A 647 14.89 34.44 -13.21
CA VAL A 647 13.92 34.76 -12.14
C VAL A 647 13.44 36.20 -12.20
N ARG A 648 12.35 36.53 -11.51
CA ARG A 648 11.97 37.92 -11.28
C ARG A 648 12.97 38.62 -10.37
N GLY A 649 13.44 37.95 -9.31
CA GLY A 649 14.42 38.50 -8.39
C GLY A 649 15.16 37.43 -7.59
N VAL A 650 16.42 37.71 -7.27
CA VAL A 650 17.26 36.90 -6.36
C VAL A 650 17.56 37.68 -5.08
N LEU A 651 17.37 37.06 -3.93
CA LEU A 651 17.70 37.61 -2.62
C LEU A 651 18.65 36.66 -1.85
N GLY A 652 19.64 37.23 -1.17
CA GLY A 652 20.51 36.53 -0.23
C GLY A 652 21.73 35.81 -0.81
N PHE A 653 21.92 35.82 -2.12
CA PHE A 653 23.20 35.49 -2.75
C PHE A 653 24.05 36.77 -2.87
N GLU A 654 25.25 36.79 -2.29
CA GLU A 654 26.06 38.00 -2.22
C GLU A 654 26.74 38.32 -3.56
N GLY A 655 26.35 39.44 -4.18
CA GLY A 655 27.09 40.05 -5.29
C GLY A 655 26.75 39.54 -6.69
N TYR A 656 25.77 38.62 -6.83
CA TYR A 656 25.28 38.10 -8.13
C TYR A 656 26.37 37.53 -9.08
N GLU A 657 27.59 37.34 -8.59
CA GLU A 657 28.74 36.84 -9.31
C GLU A 657 29.08 35.42 -8.85
N GLU A 658 29.63 34.61 -9.76
CA GLU A 658 30.12 33.27 -9.43
C GLU A 658 31.14 33.34 -8.28
N ARG A 659 30.91 32.53 -7.24
CA ARG A 659 31.84 32.34 -6.12
C ARG A 659 32.16 30.87 -6.03
N THR A 660 33.44 30.55 -5.88
CA THR A 660 33.85 29.17 -5.65
C THR A 660 33.17 28.65 -4.40
N PHE A 661 32.46 27.53 -4.53
CA PHE A 661 31.84 26.86 -3.41
C PHE A 661 32.93 26.42 -2.43
N VAL A 662 32.79 26.83 -1.17
CA VAL A 662 33.64 26.34 -0.08
C VAL A 662 32.72 25.85 1.02
N GLU A 663 32.66 24.52 1.18
CA GLU A 663 31.81 23.89 2.18
C GLU A 663 32.01 24.48 3.58
N GLY A 664 30.93 24.97 4.19
CA GLY A 664 30.92 25.47 5.55
C GLY A 664 31.57 26.85 5.74
N ASN A 665 31.75 27.63 4.65
CA ASN A 665 32.19 29.02 4.74
C ASN A 665 31.08 29.95 5.27
N GLY A 666 29.83 29.46 5.33
CA GLY A 666 28.67 30.19 5.82
C GLY A 666 28.06 31.14 4.80
N THR A 667 28.63 31.27 3.60
CA THR A 667 28.10 32.13 2.52
C THR A 667 27.19 31.33 1.60
N ASN A 668 26.26 32.03 0.96
CA ASN A 668 25.42 31.40 -0.06
C ASN A 668 26.10 31.54 -1.42
N ASP A 669 26.54 30.43 -2.02
CA ASP A 669 27.39 30.46 -3.20
C ASP A 669 26.70 29.90 -4.47
N ILE A 670 27.09 30.46 -5.63
CA ILE A 670 26.76 29.91 -6.95
C ILE A 670 28.07 29.59 -7.67
N ASP A 671 28.31 28.30 -7.95
CA ASP A 671 29.61 27.82 -8.44
C ASP A 671 29.50 26.86 -9.63
N ALA A 672 30.11 27.21 -10.77
CA ALA A 672 30.22 26.37 -11.95
C ALA A 672 31.68 25.97 -12.25
N SER A 673 32.59 26.19 -11.30
CA SER A 673 34.03 26.10 -11.52
C SER A 673 34.54 24.66 -11.73
N SER A 674 35.75 24.56 -12.29
CA SER A 674 36.51 23.31 -12.33
C SER A 674 37.91 23.52 -11.77
N ARG A 675 38.38 22.60 -10.91
CA ARG A 675 39.69 22.73 -10.26
C ARG A 675 40.86 22.52 -11.22
N PHE A 676 40.80 21.48 -12.06
CA PHE A 676 41.85 21.15 -13.03
C PHE A 676 41.36 21.14 -14.49
N GLY A 677 40.03 21.22 -14.69
CA GLY A 677 39.42 21.29 -16.01
C GLY A 677 39.06 22.73 -16.42
N ILE A 678 38.15 22.85 -17.39
CA ILE A 678 37.62 24.13 -17.85
C ILE A 678 36.38 24.47 -17.01
N SER A 679 36.33 25.64 -16.39
CA SER A 679 35.13 26.11 -15.67
C SER A 679 33.91 26.18 -16.59
N GLY A 680 32.75 25.96 -15.99
CA GLY A 680 31.45 26.09 -16.63
C GLY A 680 31.01 27.54 -16.75
N THR A 681 29.70 27.76 -16.86
CA THR A 681 29.13 29.11 -16.97
C THR A 681 28.00 29.31 -15.98
N VAL A 682 27.95 30.48 -15.36
CA VAL A 682 26.80 30.96 -14.56
C VAL A 682 26.13 32.09 -15.34
N SER A 683 24.87 31.88 -15.72
CA SER A 683 24.01 32.89 -16.36
C SER A 683 22.84 33.20 -15.46
N LEU A 684 22.81 34.41 -14.92
CA LEU A 684 21.72 34.91 -14.07
C LEU A 684 20.97 36.03 -14.78
N SER A 685 19.69 35.77 -15.10
CA SER A 685 18.76 36.76 -15.65
C SER A 685 17.73 37.10 -14.57
N ALA A 686 17.90 38.23 -13.91
CA ALA A 686 16.97 38.76 -12.91
C ALA A 686 16.53 40.18 -13.25
N ILE A 687 15.26 40.53 -12.98
CA ILE A 687 14.83 41.93 -13.03
C ILE A 687 15.41 42.61 -11.79
N ASN A 688 16.35 43.52 -11.99
CA ASN A 688 16.90 44.33 -10.90
C ASN A 688 15.77 45.15 -10.25
N LEU A 689 15.24 44.65 -9.15
CA LEU A 689 14.53 45.46 -8.17
C LEU A 689 15.59 46.34 -7.51
N ASP A 690 15.71 47.57 -7.99
CA ASP A 690 16.40 48.64 -7.25
C ASP A 690 15.40 49.20 -6.23
N PRO A 691 15.48 48.81 -4.94
CA PRO A 691 14.56 49.29 -3.91
C PRO A 691 14.71 50.81 -3.65
N THR A 692 15.75 51.47 -4.19
CA THR A 692 15.92 52.92 -4.04
C THR A 692 15.03 53.74 -4.99
N GLN A 693 14.50 53.13 -6.06
CA GLN A 693 13.63 53.82 -7.04
C GLN A 693 12.22 54.14 -6.50
N GLY A 694 11.88 53.68 -5.27
CA GLY A 694 10.60 53.94 -4.62
C GLY A 694 10.60 55.07 -3.59
N LEU A 695 11.76 55.65 -3.24
CA LEU A 695 11.82 56.74 -2.28
C LEU A 695 11.52 58.07 -2.98
N THR A 696 10.26 58.46 -2.98
CA THR A 696 9.91 59.87 -3.24
C THR A 696 10.49 60.69 -2.09
N GLU A 697 11.45 61.59 -2.36
CA GLU A 697 11.90 62.55 -1.36
C GLU A 697 10.69 63.37 -0.88
N LEU A 698 10.39 63.29 0.42
CA LEU A 698 9.42 64.19 1.03
C LEU A 698 9.97 65.62 0.94
N PRO A 699 9.19 66.61 0.49
CA PRO A 699 9.67 67.98 0.33
C PRO A 699 10.12 68.55 1.69
N ILE A 700 11.41 68.87 1.79
CA ILE A 700 12.11 69.46 2.95
C ILE A 700 11.75 70.94 3.22
N THR A 701 10.57 71.40 2.83
CA THR A 701 10.12 72.75 3.22
C THR A 701 9.16 72.63 4.41
N PRO A 702 9.58 72.98 5.64
CA PRO A 702 8.64 73.08 6.75
C PRO A 702 7.63 74.19 6.43
N ILE A 703 6.35 73.85 6.44
CA ILE A 703 5.27 74.83 6.39
C ILE A 703 5.31 75.61 7.71
N ALA A 704 5.80 76.83 7.68
CA ALA A 704 5.82 77.73 8.83
C ALA A 704 4.37 78.00 9.27
N THR A 705 4.01 77.54 10.45
CA THR A 705 2.72 77.84 11.08
C THR A 705 2.86 79.18 11.81
N GLU A 706 2.06 80.18 11.43
CA GLU A 706 1.98 81.45 12.14
C GLU A 706 1.38 81.23 13.54
N LEU A 707 2.13 81.61 14.58
CA LEU A 707 1.63 81.67 15.95
C LEU A 707 0.66 82.85 16.10
N VAL A 708 -0.61 82.54 16.39
CA VAL A 708 -1.53 83.52 16.98
C VAL A 708 -1.32 83.52 18.49
N GLN A 709 -0.72 84.61 18.99
CA GLN A 709 -0.51 84.87 20.40
C GLN A 709 -1.75 85.57 20.98
N GLY A 710 -2.40 84.96 21.98
CA GLY A 710 -3.59 85.52 22.63
C GLY A 710 -3.74 85.09 24.08
N CYS A 711 -3.35 86.00 24.98
CA CYS A 711 -3.69 86.17 26.41
C CYS A 711 -2.98 85.32 27.49
N GLN A 712 -2.38 86.08 28.41
CA GLN A 712 -1.67 85.72 29.64
C GLN A 712 -2.56 85.12 30.73
N VAL A 713 -1.96 84.46 31.73
CA VAL A 713 -1.94 84.88 33.15
C VAL A 713 -0.86 84.08 33.91
N GLU A 714 0.02 84.79 34.63
CA GLU A 714 0.85 84.25 35.70
C GLU A 714 -0.01 83.84 36.91
N GLY A 715 0.19 82.62 37.43
CA GLY A 715 -0.21 82.25 38.78
C GLY A 715 -1.24 81.13 38.86
N GLY A 716 -0.76 79.93 39.22
CA GLY A 716 -1.57 78.75 39.55
C GLY A 716 -1.23 77.57 38.66
N GLN A 717 -0.43 76.63 39.17
CA GLN A 717 -0.15 75.37 38.48
C GLN A 717 -1.44 74.56 38.34
N ALA A 718 -2.07 74.64 37.17
CA ALA A 718 -3.13 73.74 36.72
C ALA A 718 -2.92 73.42 35.25
N ALA A 719 -2.68 72.14 35.00
CA ALA A 719 -2.71 71.35 33.78
C ALA A 719 -3.06 72.03 32.44
N ALA A 720 -2.13 71.90 31.49
CA ALA A 720 -2.47 71.63 30.08
C ALA A 720 -1.59 70.46 29.62
N SER A 721 -2.17 69.26 29.60
CA SER A 721 -1.58 68.02 29.10
C SER A 721 -1.86 67.87 27.61
N PHE A 722 -0.84 67.48 26.85
CA PHE A 722 -0.97 67.01 25.48
C PHE A 722 -1.35 65.52 25.56
N PHE A 723 -2.50 65.12 25.01
CA PHE A 723 -2.88 63.71 24.91
C PHE A 723 -2.69 63.24 23.47
N ASP A 724 -1.88 62.20 23.32
CA ASP A 724 -1.84 61.33 22.15
C ASP A 724 -2.92 60.25 22.31
N THR A 725 -3.78 60.09 21.29
CA THR A 725 -4.93 59.18 21.29
C THR A 725 -4.72 58.04 20.30
N GLY A 726 -3.88 57.06 20.66
CA GLY A 726 -3.83 55.69 20.09
C GLY A 726 -3.31 55.58 18.64
N HIS A 727 -2.56 54.55 18.23
CA HIS A 727 -2.54 53.15 18.67
C HIS A 727 -1.11 52.56 18.52
N GLY A 728 -0.62 51.86 19.55
CA GLY A 728 0.33 50.74 19.40
C GLY A 728 1.82 51.08 19.24
N GLY A 729 2.53 51.02 20.37
CA GLY A 729 3.99 51.08 20.59
C GLY A 729 4.95 50.96 19.40
N LEU A 730 5.81 51.96 19.26
CA LEU A 730 7.04 51.89 18.46
C LEU A 730 7.97 50.80 19.03
N PRO A 731 8.62 49.96 18.20
CA PRO A 731 9.59 48.97 18.68
C PRO A 731 10.82 49.66 19.30
N PRO A 732 11.41 49.11 20.38
CA PRO A 732 12.66 49.63 20.91
C PRO A 732 13.79 49.48 19.88
N THR A 733 14.69 50.45 19.83
CA THR A 733 15.84 50.42 18.93
C THR A 733 16.97 49.55 19.52
N PRO A 734 17.92 49.02 18.71
CA PRO A 734 18.94 48.06 19.15
C PRO A 734 19.90 48.54 20.24
N TYR A 735 19.81 49.80 20.67
CA TYR A 735 20.69 50.44 21.64
C TYR A 735 19.99 50.77 22.96
N GLU A 736 18.72 50.44 23.14
CA GLU A 736 18.00 50.62 24.41
C GLU A 736 18.10 49.36 25.30
N PRO A 737 18.44 49.51 26.59
CA PRO A 737 18.47 48.39 27.53
C PRO A 737 17.03 47.89 27.80
N LEU A 738 16.82 46.57 27.68
CA LEU A 738 15.57 45.89 27.98
C LEU A 738 15.13 46.15 29.45
N SER A 739 14.11 46.99 29.65
CA SER A 739 13.42 47.13 30.94
C SER A 739 12.21 46.22 30.99
N SER A 740 12.12 45.39 32.04
CA SER A 740 10.99 44.50 32.32
C SER A 740 9.86 45.25 33.03
N ASP A 741 9.09 46.04 32.29
CA ASP A 741 7.80 46.53 32.78
C ASP A 741 6.67 45.87 31.99
N ASP A 742 6.08 44.87 32.64
CA ASP A 742 4.88 44.15 32.21
C ASP A 742 3.68 45.10 32.14
N ILE A 743 3.00 45.08 31.00
CA ILE A 743 1.70 45.72 30.83
C ILE A 743 0.66 44.86 31.56
N LEU A 744 0.14 45.39 32.66
CA LEU A 744 -1.02 44.86 33.39
C LEU A 744 -2.21 44.62 32.46
N SER A 745 -2.69 43.37 32.39
CA SER A 745 -4.06 43.06 31.97
C SER A 745 -4.87 42.55 33.17
N ASP A 746 -5.99 43.23 33.41
CA ASP A 746 -6.93 42.98 34.50
C ASP A 746 -7.64 41.63 34.31
N VAL A 747 -7.24 40.63 35.10
CA VAL A 747 -8.06 39.45 35.37
C VAL A 747 -8.26 39.35 36.88
N ARG A 748 -9.48 39.69 37.31
CA ARG A 748 -9.97 39.50 38.68
C ARG A 748 -9.94 38.01 39.05
N LEU A 749 -9.03 37.65 39.96
CA LEU A 749 -9.06 36.39 40.70
C LEU A 749 -9.65 36.63 42.10
N PRO A 750 -10.55 35.78 42.61
CA PRO A 750 -10.98 35.84 44.00
C PRO A 750 -9.94 35.21 44.94
N SER A 751 -9.49 36.05 45.88
CA SER A 751 -9.14 35.80 47.29
C SER A 751 -8.23 34.65 47.74
N GLN A 752 -7.15 35.07 48.40
CA GLN A 752 -6.13 34.43 49.27
C GLN A 752 -6.67 33.34 50.25
N VAL A 753 -5.85 32.42 50.81
CA VAL A 753 -4.90 32.66 51.94
C VAL A 753 -3.98 31.43 52.21
N ASN A 754 -2.66 31.67 52.20
CA ASN A 754 -1.55 31.29 53.11
C ASN A 754 -1.31 29.88 53.76
N ILE A 755 -0.05 29.41 53.59
CA ILE A 755 0.99 29.07 54.62
C ILE A 755 1.12 27.62 55.20
N LEU A 756 2.34 27.07 55.01
CA LEU A 756 3.18 26.13 55.81
C LEU A 756 2.91 24.60 55.94
N SER A 757 4.03 23.87 55.74
CA SER A 757 4.59 22.70 56.46
C SER A 757 3.89 21.32 56.51
N ASP A 758 4.73 20.31 56.24
CA ASP A 758 4.83 18.95 56.81
C ASP A 758 3.64 17.94 56.83
N ALA A 759 4.01 16.73 56.41
CA ALA A 759 3.62 15.41 56.92
C ALA A 759 2.25 14.77 56.59
N THR A 760 2.37 13.53 56.08
CA THR A 760 1.55 12.32 56.32
C THR A 760 0.11 12.19 55.77
N SER A 761 -0.03 11.22 54.86
CA SER A 761 -1.02 10.12 54.80
C SER A 761 -2.48 10.32 55.24
N SER A 762 -3.44 10.14 54.32
CA SER A 762 -4.66 9.28 54.38
C SER A 762 -5.69 9.73 53.32
N VAL A 763 -6.00 8.91 52.31
CA VAL A 763 -7.14 7.96 52.16
C VAL A 763 -8.56 8.60 52.08
N ALA A 764 -9.19 8.31 50.92
CA ALA A 764 -10.63 8.12 50.62
C ALA A 764 -11.52 9.29 50.13
N SER A 765 -11.87 9.15 48.84
CA SER A 765 -13.24 9.06 48.26
C SER A 765 -14.28 10.17 48.52
N THR A 766 -14.69 10.89 47.47
CA THR A 766 -15.94 10.64 46.70
C THR A 766 -16.24 11.75 45.67
N THR A 767 -16.54 11.30 44.45
CA THR A 767 -17.44 11.82 43.40
C THR A 767 -18.00 13.25 43.49
N THR A 768 -17.73 14.07 42.46
CA THR A 768 -18.79 14.86 41.79
C THR A 768 -18.53 15.04 40.30
N THR A 769 -19.62 14.85 39.55
CA THR A 769 -19.88 14.91 38.11
C THR A 769 -19.39 16.16 37.39
N GLN A 770 -18.70 15.99 36.25
CA GLN A 770 -18.67 16.99 35.18
C GLN A 770 -19.37 16.45 33.92
N ASN A 771 -20.37 17.23 33.49
CA ASN A 771 -21.13 17.09 32.25
C ASN A 771 -20.19 17.23 31.05
N SER A 772 -20.13 16.20 30.21
CA SER A 772 -19.64 16.32 28.84
C SER A 772 -20.79 16.70 27.91
N LEU A 773 -20.66 17.82 27.21
CA LEU A 773 -21.51 18.13 26.06
C LEU A 773 -21.16 17.16 24.93
N LYS A 774 -21.98 16.13 24.81
CA LYS A 774 -21.94 15.13 23.75
C LYS A 774 -22.68 15.71 22.54
N ASN A 775 -21.96 16.12 21.49
CA ASN A 775 -22.59 16.40 20.19
C ASN A 775 -23.16 15.08 19.65
N SER A 776 -24.46 14.85 19.80
CA SER A 776 -25.16 13.73 19.18
C SER A 776 -25.50 14.06 17.73
N ILE A 777 -25.04 13.23 16.81
CA ILE A 777 -25.50 13.24 15.42
C ILE A 777 -27.00 12.87 15.45
N THR A 778 -27.85 13.75 14.92
CA THR A 778 -29.30 13.52 14.83
C THR A 778 -29.64 13.10 13.41
N GLU A 779 -30.36 11.98 13.26
CA GLU A 779 -30.78 11.47 11.95
C GLU A 779 -31.79 12.44 11.31
N ALA A 780 -31.73 12.57 9.98
CA ALA A 780 -32.68 13.38 9.24
C ALA A 780 -34.04 12.67 9.19
N GLU A 781 -35.07 13.32 9.70
CA GLU A 781 -36.44 12.79 9.77
C GLU A 781 -37.24 13.07 8.50
N SER A 782 -36.78 14.02 7.68
CA SER A 782 -37.44 14.38 6.43
C SER A 782 -36.46 14.93 5.40
N TRP A 783 -36.89 15.02 4.15
CA TRP A 783 -36.17 15.71 3.09
C TRP A 783 -37.13 16.51 2.20
N ARG A 784 -36.62 17.58 1.60
CA ARG A 784 -37.35 18.38 0.60
C ARG A 784 -36.43 18.82 -0.53
N VAL A 785 -36.98 19.03 -1.71
CA VAL A 785 -36.25 19.63 -2.83
C VAL A 785 -36.54 21.13 -2.85
N ASN A 786 -35.49 21.96 -2.89
CA ASN A 786 -35.67 23.41 -2.97
C ASN A 786 -36.01 23.87 -4.40
N ASP A 787 -36.33 25.15 -4.56
CA ASP A 787 -36.70 25.77 -5.84
C ASP A 787 -35.59 25.74 -6.90
N ARG A 788 -34.38 25.28 -6.53
CA ARG A 788 -33.22 25.06 -7.42
C ARG A 788 -32.99 23.58 -7.74
N GLY A 789 -33.87 22.68 -7.33
CA GLY A 789 -33.75 21.24 -7.60
C GLY A 789 -32.81 20.48 -6.66
N GLN A 790 -32.36 21.07 -5.55
CA GLN A 790 -31.43 20.44 -4.61
C GLN A 790 -32.16 19.75 -3.45
N LEU A 791 -31.74 18.54 -3.11
CA LEU A 791 -32.24 17.76 -1.98
C LEU A 791 -31.69 18.31 -0.65
N ILE A 792 -32.57 18.68 0.27
CA ILE A 792 -32.24 19.16 1.62
C ILE A 792 -32.78 18.17 2.64
N LEU A 793 -31.91 17.67 3.53
CA LEU A 793 -32.27 16.81 4.67
C LEU A 793 -32.59 17.69 5.89
N ILE A 794 -33.68 17.39 6.59
CA ILE A 794 -34.18 18.17 7.73
C ILE A 794 -34.27 17.26 8.95
N ALA A 795 -33.61 17.65 10.05
CA ALA A 795 -33.82 17.09 11.38
C ALA A 795 -34.51 18.17 12.23
N THR A 796 -35.64 17.86 12.87
CA THR A 796 -36.37 18.87 13.64
C THR A 796 -35.70 19.13 14.99
N ALA A 797 -35.11 20.32 15.17
CA ALA A 797 -34.71 20.82 16.47
C ALA A 797 -35.73 21.87 16.97
N SER A 798 -36.12 21.77 18.24
CA SER A 798 -37.10 22.60 18.97
C SER A 798 -36.85 24.13 18.81
N PRO A 799 -37.87 25.00 18.92
CA PRO A 799 -37.85 26.34 18.35
C PRO A 799 -37.03 27.36 19.16
N GLU A 800 -36.20 28.14 18.48
CA GLU A 800 -35.58 29.36 19.00
C GLU A 800 -36.60 30.53 19.08
N PRO A 801 -36.42 31.48 20.01
CA PRO A 801 -37.37 32.55 20.27
C PRO A 801 -37.31 33.68 19.22
N LEU A 802 -38.49 34.23 18.92
CA LEU A 802 -38.72 35.38 18.05
C LEU A 802 -37.90 36.61 18.48
N ALA A 803 -37.01 37.09 17.61
CA ALA A 803 -36.47 38.44 17.68
C ALA A 803 -37.30 39.38 16.78
N GLU A 804 -37.79 40.46 17.40
CA GLU A 804 -38.65 41.49 16.80
C GLU A 804 -38.04 42.18 15.58
N LEU A 805 -38.91 42.44 14.60
CA LEU A 805 -38.71 43.40 13.52
C LEU A 805 -38.50 44.81 14.08
N CYS A 806 -37.50 45.52 13.53
CA CYS A 806 -37.56 46.98 13.42
C CYS A 806 -36.99 47.42 12.07
N HIS A 807 -37.87 47.94 11.22
CA HIS A 807 -37.55 48.69 10.00
C HIS A 807 -36.94 50.05 10.35
N LEU A 808 -36.03 50.57 9.48
CA LEU A 808 -36.09 51.95 8.98
C LEU A 808 -35.09 52.20 7.83
N ARG A 809 -35.69 52.56 6.68
CA ARG A 809 -35.22 53.30 5.48
C ARG A 809 -33.99 52.85 4.69
#